data_AF-A0A9W4G6Z1-F1
#
_entry.id   AF-A0A9W4G6Z1-F1
#
_cell.length_a   1.000
_cell.length_b   1.000
_cell.length_c   1.000
_cell.angle_alpha   90.00
_cell.angle_beta   90.00
_cell.angle_gamma   90.00
#
_symmetry.space_group_name_H-M   'P 1'
#
loop_
_entity.id
_entity.type
_entity.pdbx_description
1 polymer ?
#
loop_
_entity_poly.entity_id
_entity_poly.type
_entity_poly.pdbx_seq_one_letter_code
_entity_poly.pdbx_strand_id
1 'polypeptide(L)'
;MTVTAFQQANQLLREGKLEEAVVAYQKAITQNPQFYAAYQNLGETLGKLGRLDEAVEMYRKAIELKPSAGWLNHELGFLLDKQGTKKQELQHDDLLLSKIQKVVHSGLPEFGYELISVLPYAYYLYEQKILKQTISGKDTKPLYFFSPSHIELEQKRSWSNVQKLQESRFPNIHIHQRQLDWNLFSPPPLKKYYQNTAIRFSKPTLVICNRYNSEWEGEPINYINPKTLRTLFEIFHKDYQIVYVNQIFFGPSYEDDAEPMHLNEMNIVTDFSEDVITILDIMNLYPNSSVNELQCRIYAGCERFISSNGGFGILCSYFGGENVIFSKICRELDPSVNSFYAWYSRFSKATISVVKTEGELLNICKRKWIDKTPLFNIIIRTSGRPNYFHDCMKSIYNQSYKNVNIIVGVDDEKNIGYIQGHACTIVPLEKHTGEPLLPPRKSSEYGVWFPYNIYLNQLLEYARVGYVIYLDDDDCFASDDSLSELASIILETKAELIFWRVLFPDGLIVPSDINWEKRTPVNRDMSGIGFCHSTDVIPTWEPWKRGDYRVAKYLTENTQKEYWFNHIITTTQREKAGGYGLKDDKTFIQSSRNPPLAIVISAFEDNDYLQECLDSIVNQSIPDQCPDVRILVATDRCIKNRKLTRKYAPYVEFYFHPQNYGKYMMKNSLLLKIWRRDSLVLFVEPNDIMPLGFLNSYYSKFQELQTQNVYCNESNENLYIILCNQYISDSTQSKTLDNNIILESLCRENVRYNFLGTSTRGNENFLALYSTLERLGFFFIDGENLTLDFILRAKAMKINLYSENGLPYFIRRISESSLVYSCDQEQSSEYIEKVMRKTEKRLADKKYVAEKKALTLKLLT
;
A
#
# COMPACT_ATOMS: atom_id res chain seq x y z
N MET A 1 -30.60 12.03 -46.49
CA MET A 1 -30.33 13.49 -46.46
C MET A 1 -28.89 13.68 -45.99
N THR A 2 -27.98 14.05 -46.88
CA THR A 2 -26.58 14.34 -46.54
C THR A 2 -26.52 15.68 -45.81
N VAL A 3 -26.35 15.64 -44.49
CA VAL A 3 -26.04 16.81 -43.69
C VAL A 3 -24.62 17.26 -44.08
N THR A 4 -24.48 18.47 -44.61
CA THR A 4 -23.17 19.06 -44.92
C THR A 4 -22.35 19.23 -43.63
N ALA A 5 -21.01 19.12 -43.68
CA ALA A 5 -20.18 19.16 -42.46
C ALA A 5 -20.41 20.41 -41.59
N PHE A 6 -20.76 21.54 -42.22
CA PHE A 6 -21.15 22.78 -41.54
C PHE A 6 -22.48 22.66 -40.77
N GLN A 7 -23.48 21.96 -41.31
CA GLN A 7 -24.75 21.73 -40.61
C GLN A 7 -24.58 20.81 -39.40
N GLN A 8 -23.72 19.79 -39.51
CA GLN A 8 -23.33 18.94 -38.39
C GLN A 8 -22.63 19.76 -37.29
N ALA A 9 -21.69 20.63 -37.68
CA ALA A 9 -20.99 21.51 -36.74
C ALA A 9 -21.95 22.46 -36.00
N ASN A 10 -22.92 23.06 -36.70
CA ASN A 10 -23.97 23.88 -36.07
C ASN A 10 -24.86 23.09 -35.10
N GLN A 11 -25.12 21.82 -35.38
CA GLN A 11 -25.86 20.96 -34.47
C GLN A 11 -25.07 20.68 -33.20
N LEU A 12 -23.80 20.28 -33.32
CA LEU A 12 -22.90 20.03 -32.19
C LEU A 12 -22.73 21.28 -31.31
N LEU A 13 -22.62 22.46 -31.93
CA LEU A 13 -22.57 23.73 -31.22
C LEU A 13 -23.85 24.00 -30.40
N ARG A 14 -25.04 23.72 -30.95
CA ARG A 14 -26.31 23.85 -30.23
C ARG A 14 -26.46 22.84 -29.09
N GLU A 15 -25.83 21.66 -29.22
CA GLU A 15 -25.77 20.63 -28.18
C GLU A 15 -24.73 20.94 -27.08
N GLY A 16 -23.95 22.03 -27.22
CA GLY A 16 -22.91 22.41 -26.27
C GLY A 16 -21.61 21.60 -26.39
N LYS A 17 -21.48 20.74 -27.41
CA LYS A 17 -20.30 19.91 -27.65
C LYS A 17 -19.23 20.70 -28.41
N LEU A 18 -18.63 21.66 -27.72
CA LEU A 18 -17.79 22.68 -28.34
C LEU A 18 -16.54 22.10 -29.04
N GLU A 19 -15.85 21.12 -28.45
CA GLU A 19 -14.66 20.50 -29.06
C GLU A 19 -15.00 19.67 -30.31
N GLU A 20 -16.12 18.93 -30.28
CA GLU A 20 -16.59 18.18 -31.45
C GLU A 20 -17.03 19.12 -32.58
N ALA A 21 -17.63 20.27 -32.22
CA ALA A 21 -17.98 21.32 -33.16
C ALA A 21 -16.75 21.93 -33.82
N VAL A 22 -15.64 22.15 -33.08
CA VAL A 22 -14.35 22.62 -33.64
C VAL A 22 -13.86 21.70 -34.74
N VAL A 23 -13.81 20.40 -34.49
CA VAL A 23 -13.36 19.40 -35.48
C VAL A 23 -14.28 19.39 -36.71
N ALA A 24 -15.60 19.48 -36.50
CA ALA A 24 -16.57 19.52 -37.58
C ALA A 24 -16.49 20.81 -38.43
N TYR A 25 -16.24 21.97 -37.81
CA TYR A 25 -16.02 23.24 -38.54
C TYR A 25 -14.70 23.24 -39.32
N GLN A 26 -13.62 22.69 -38.77
CA GLN A 26 -12.36 22.51 -39.51
C GLN A 26 -12.57 21.64 -40.75
N LYS A 27 -13.33 20.55 -40.64
CA LYS A 27 -13.72 19.71 -41.78
C LYS A 27 -14.55 20.48 -42.81
N ALA A 28 -15.46 21.35 -42.37
CA ALA A 28 -16.25 22.21 -43.27
C ALA A 28 -15.37 23.22 -44.01
N ILE A 29 -14.35 23.77 -43.36
CA ILE A 29 -13.34 24.65 -43.96
C ILE A 29 -12.52 23.91 -45.01
N THR A 30 -12.07 22.68 -44.73
CA THR A 30 -11.34 21.86 -45.72
C THR A 30 -12.18 21.59 -46.96
N GLN A 31 -13.49 21.41 -46.80
CA GLN A 31 -14.42 21.19 -47.92
C GLN A 31 -14.71 22.45 -48.73
N ASN A 32 -14.75 23.63 -48.08
CA ASN A 32 -14.90 24.91 -48.76
C ASN A 32 -14.10 26.03 -48.04
N PRO A 33 -12.85 26.26 -48.46
CA PRO A 33 -11.98 27.26 -47.84
C PRO A 33 -12.43 28.72 -48.04
N GLN A 34 -13.38 28.98 -48.94
CA GLN A 34 -13.90 30.34 -49.20
C GLN A 34 -15.17 30.64 -48.39
N PHE A 35 -15.60 29.72 -47.51
CA PHE A 35 -16.84 29.86 -46.76
C PHE A 35 -16.63 30.59 -45.43
N TYR A 36 -16.76 31.93 -45.48
CA TYR A 36 -16.50 32.80 -44.32
C TYR A 36 -17.29 32.42 -43.04
N ALA A 37 -18.51 31.88 -43.17
CA ALA A 37 -19.36 31.53 -42.03
C ALA A 37 -18.82 30.32 -41.23
N ALA A 38 -18.04 29.43 -41.85
CA ALA A 38 -17.37 28.35 -41.12
C ALA A 38 -16.21 28.88 -40.27
N TYR A 39 -15.44 29.84 -40.77
CA TYR A 39 -14.40 30.54 -40.00
C TYR A 39 -14.99 31.37 -38.86
N GLN A 40 -16.09 32.08 -39.10
CA GLN A 40 -16.82 32.81 -38.07
C GLN A 40 -17.27 31.87 -36.93
N ASN A 41 -18.01 30.81 -37.26
CA ASN A 41 -18.59 29.93 -36.24
C ASN A 41 -17.51 29.12 -35.50
N LEU A 42 -16.40 28.79 -36.19
CA LEU A 42 -15.22 28.23 -35.54
C LEU A 42 -14.61 29.22 -34.54
N GLY A 43 -14.43 30.49 -34.95
CA GLY A 43 -13.94 31.54 -34.07
C GLY A 43 -14.84 31.76 -32.84
N GLU A 44 -16.16 31.76 -33.02
CA GLU A 44 -17.12 31.83 -31.91
C GLU A 44 -16.99 30.62 -30.96
N THR A 45 -16.88 29.41 -31.53
CA THR A 45 -16.76 28.17 -30.76
C THR A 45 -15.46 28.14 -29.94
N LEU A 46 -14.34 28.56 -30.56
CA LEU A 46 -13.03 28.69 -29.90
C LEU A 46 -13.05 29.77 -28.81
N GLY A 47 -13.75 30.89 -29.05
CA GLY A 47 -13.98 31.93 -28.04
C GLY A 47 -14.74 31.41 -26.81
N LYS A 48 -15.75 30.56 -27.02
CA LYS A 48 -16.49 29.88 -25.93
C LYS A 48 -15.64 28.87 -25.17
N LEU A 49 -14.66 28.25 -25.83
CA LEU A 49 -13.66 27.36 -25.22
C LEU A 49 -12.51 28.11 -24.52
N GLY A 50 -12.48 29.44 -24.58
CA GLY A 50 -11.40 30.24 -24.00
C GLY A 50 -10.07 30.22 -24.79
N ARG A 51 -10.08 29.63 -26.00
CA ARG A 51 -8.96 29.61 -26.97
C ARG A 51 -8.94 30.92 -27.78
N LEU A 52 -8.68 32.03 -27.09
CA LEU A 52 -8.84 33.39 -27.64
C LEU A 52 -7.92 33.69 -28.83
N ASP A 53 -6.69 33.19 -28.83
CA ASP A 53 -5.71 33.45 -29.89
C ASP A 53 -6.13 32.81 -31.22
N GLU A 54 -6.57 31.54 -31.15
CA GLU A 54 -7.10 30.82 -32.32
C GLU A 54 -8.41 31.44 -32.81
N ALA A 55 -9.28 31.88 -31.88
CA ALA A 55 -10.51 32.58 -32.24
C ALA A 55 -10.24 33.87 -33.02
N VAL A 56 -9.27 34.68 -32.57
CA VAL A 56 -8.84 35.92 -33.25
C VAL A 56 -8.34 35.64 -34.66
N GLU A 57 -7.55 34.58 -34.85
CA GLU A 57 -7.05 34.19 -36.17
C GLU A 57 -8.20 33.79 -37.12
N MET A 58 -9.17 33.03 -36.62
CA MET A 58 -10.32 32.61 -37.42
C MET A 58 -11.24 33.79 -37.78
N TYR A 59 -11.44 34.76 -36.87
CA TYR A 59 -12.18 35.98 -37.17
C TYR A 59 -11.45 36.88 -38.18
N ARG A 60 -10.11 36.99 -38.11
CA ARG A 60 -9.31 37.69 -39.14
C ARG A 60 -9.48 37.04 -40.52
N LYS A 61 -9.45 35.71 -40.59
CA LYS A 61 -9.73 34.97 -41.83
C LYS A 61 -11.15 35.20 -42.35
N ALA A 62 -12.15 35.22 -41.48
CA ALA A 62 -13.53 35.53 -41.87
C ALA A 62 -13.67 36.96 -42.44
N ILE A 63 -12.93 37.94 -41.88
CA ILE A 63 -12.91 39.33 -42.35
C ILE A 63 -12.20 39.46 -43.70
N GLU A 64 -11.07 38.77 -43.90
CA GLU A 64 -10.39 38.70 -45.20
C GLU A 64 -11.32 38.19 -46.31
N LEU A 65 -12.12 37.17 -46.01
CA LEU A 65 -13.08 36.56 -46.94
C LEU A 65 -14.36 37.39 -47.14
N LYS A 66 -14.77 38.20 -46.15
CA LYS A 66 -15.95 39.08 -46.23
C LYS A 66 -15.71 40.44 -45.56
N PRO A 67 -14.99 41.37 -46.22
CA PRO A 67 -14.64 42.67 -45.64
C PRO A 67 -15.83 43.59 -45.36
N SER A 68 -16.95 43.42 -46.06
CA SER A 68 -18.15 44.24 -45.91
C SER A 68 -19.03 43.89 -44.69
N ALA A 69 -18.71 42.82 -43.95
CA ALA A 69 -19.45 42.40 -42.77
C ALA A 69 -18.93 43.10 -41.49
N GLY A 70 -19.42 44.31 -41.21
CA GLY A 70 -18.98 45.13 -40.07
C GLY A 70 -19.08 44.46 -38.68
N TRP A 71 -20.03 43.55 -38.47
CA TRP A 71 -20.19 42.82 -37.21
C TRP A 71 -19.05 41.83 -36.91
N LEU A 72 -18.31 41.36 -37.93
CA LEU A 72 -17.10 40.54 -37.71
C LEU A 72 -15.98 41.35 -37.05
N ASN A 73 -15.86 42.65 -37.39
CA ASN A 73 -14.90 43.55 -36.76
C ASN A 73 -15.28 43.85 -35.30
N HIS A 74 -16.58 43.91 -35.01
CA HIS A 74 -17.09 44.06 -33.64
C HIS A 74 -16.72 42.85 -32.77
N GLU A 75 -16.95 41.63 -33.25
CA GLU A 75 -16.58 40.40 -32.53
C GLU A 75 -15.06 40.24 -32.36
N LEU A 76 -14.29 40.60 -33.38
CA LEU A 76 -12.82 40.64 -33.27
C LEU A 76 -12.38 41.64 -32.19
N GLY A 77 -12.99 42.83 -32.13
CA GLY A 77 -12.72 43.83 -31.09
C GLY A 77 -13.01 43.31 -29.68
N PHE A 78 -14.14 42.63 -29.49
CA PHE A 78 -14.51 42.01 -28.22
C PHE A 78 -13.54 40.89 -27.79
N LEU A 79 -13.09 40.06 -28.73
CA LEU A 79 -12.10 39.02 -28.46
C LEU A 79 -10.72 39.59 -28.12
N LEU A 80 -10.29 40.67 -28.80
CA LEU A 80 -9.03 41.35 -28.51
C LEU A 80 -9.05 42.03 -27.13
N ASP A 81 -10.18 42.62 -26.73
CA ASP A 81 -10.37 43.19 -25.40
C ASP A 81 -10.27 42.10 -24.32
N LYS A 82 -11.00 40.97 -24.48
CA LYS A 82 -10.88 39.79 -23.60
C LYS A 82 -9.47 39.21 -23.54
N GLN A 83 -8.76 39.15 -24.67
CA GLN A 83 -7.37 38.70 -24.71
C GLN A 83 -6.45 39.67 -23.96
N GLY A 84 -6.72 40.98 -24.05
CA GLY A 84 -6.07 42.03 -23.27
C GLY A 84 -6.31 41.89 -21.78
N THR A 85 -7.56 41.69 -21.35
CA THR A 85 -7.92 41.49 -19.94
C THR A 85 -7.28 40.24 -19.37
N LYS A 86 -7.32 39.11 -20.08
CA LYS A 86 -6.66 37.85 -19.67
C LYS A 86 -5.14 38.00 -19.56
N LYS A 87 -4.51 38.77 -20.47
CA LYS A 87 -3.09 39.10 -20.39
C LYS A 87 -2.77 40.02 -19.20
N GLN A 88 -3.65 40.96 -18.86
CA GLN A 88 -3.50 41.81 -17.68
C GLN A 88 -3.70 41.03 -16.37
N GLU A 89 -4.66 40.10 -16.31
CA GLU A 89 -4.84 39.18 -15.17
C GLU A 89 -3.62 38.26 -15.00
N LEU A 90 -3.12 37.66 -16.09
CA LEU A 90 -1.88 36.87 -16.05
C LEU A 90 -0.67 37.71 -15.64
N GLN A 91 -0.55 38.95 -16.11
CA GLN A 91 0.51 39.87 -15.67
C GLN A 91 0.34 40.28 -14.20
N HIS A 92 -0.89 40.42 -13.70
CA HIS A 92 -1.16 40.72 -12.30
C HIS A 92 -0.88 39.51 -11.40
N ASP A 93 -1.23 38.30 -11.82
CA ASP A 93 -0.92 37.06 -11.12
C ASP A 93 0.58 36.77 -11.14
N ASP A 94 1.26 36.96 -12.28
CA ASP A 94 2.73 36.89 -12.36
C ASP A 94 3.39 37.97 -11.46
N LEU A 95 2.81 39.17 -11.34
CA LEU A 95 3.28 40.22 -10.42
C LEU A 95 3.05 39.85 -8.95
N LEU A 96 1.93 39.21 -8.60
CA LEU A 96 1.64 38.69 -7.26
C LEU A 96 2.56 37.51 -6.88
N LEU A 97 2.74 36.56 -7.80
CA LEU A 97 3.65 35.41 -7.64
C LEU A 97 5.12 35.85 -7.58
N SER A 98 5.51 36.89 -8.32
CA SER A 98 6.87 37.48 -8.24
C SER A 98 7.20 38.04 -6.84
N LYS A 99 6.19 38.38 -6.03
CA LYS A 99 6.37 38.80 -4.63
C LYS A 99 6.56 37.62 -3.67
N ILE A 100 6.22 36.40 -4.09
CA ILE A 100 6.34 35.16 -3.30
C ILE A 100 7.41 34.28 -3.98
N GLN A 101 8.66 34.73 -3.93
CA GLN A 101 9.79 33.98 -4.47
C GLN A 101 10.47 33.14 -3.39
N LYS A 102 10.54 31.83 -3.60
CA LYS A 102 11.14 30.89 -2.66
C LYS A 102 12.55 30.47 -3.07
N VAL A 103 13.46 30.45 -2.09
CA VAL A 103 14.76 29.80 -2.20
C VAL A 103 14.69 28.45 -1.51
N VAL A 104 15.10 27.38 -2.19
CA VAL A 104 15.17 26.03 -1.61
C VAL A 104 16.62 25.68 -1.36
N HIS A 105 16.98 25.50 -0.10
CA HIS A 105 18.31 25.08 0.31
C HIS A 105 18.24 23.64 0.83
N SER A 106 18.96 22.72 0.20
CA SER A 106 18.89 21.30 0.56
C SER A 106 19.44 21.01 1.95
N GLY A 107 20.42 21.79 2.41
CA GLY A 107 21.06 21.61 3.71
C GLY A 107 22.12 20.51 3.71
N LEU A 108 22.49 19.99 2.53
CA LEU A 108 23.49 18.93 2.34
C LEU A 108 23.21 17.66 3.18
N PRO A 109 21.98 17.10 3.15
CA PRO A 109 21.68 15.83 3.78
C PRO A 109 22.30 14.68 2.96
N GLU A 110 22.12 13.46 3.47
CA GLU A 110 22.28 12.25 2.66
C GLU A 110 21.55 12.39 1.31
N PHE A 111 22.17 11.88 0.24
CA PHE A 111 21.67 12.03 -1.13
C PHE A 111 20.25 11.49 -1.32
N GLY A 112 19.91 10.38 -0.65
CA GLY A 112 18.55 9.81 -0.68
C GLY A 112 17.48 10.80 -0.19
N TYR A 113 17.73 11.49 0.93
CA TYR A 113 16.79 12.50 1.47
C TYR A 113 16.59 13.67 0.50
N GLU A 114 17.65 14.09 -0.19
CA GLU A 114 17.54 15.14 -1.20
C GLU A 114 16.68 14.69 -2.38
N LEU A 115 16.93 13.49 -2.91
CA LEU A 115 16.17 12.93 -4.03
C LEU A 115 14.69 12.73 -3.68
N ILE A 116 14.38 12.36 -2.44
CA ILE A 116 13.01 12.07 -2.01
C ILE A 116 12.26 13.34 -1.58
N SER A 117 12.90 14.25 -0.85
CA SER A 117 12.22 15.37 -0.16
C SER A 117 12.50 16.74 -0.82
N VAL A 118 13.76 17.07 -1.11
CA VAL A 118 14.11 18.43 -1.53
C VAL A 118 13.87 18.64 -3.02
N LEU A 119 14.34 17.71 -3.84
CA LEU A 119 14.31 17.82 -5.30
C LEU A 119 12.88 17.95 -5.85
N PRO A 120 11.89 17.12 -5.44
CA PRO A 120 10.55 17.23 -6.00
C PRO A 120 9.75 18.40 -5.42
N TYR A 121 10.05 18.84 -4.19
CA TYR A 121 9.49 20.07 -3.66
C TYR A 121 9.97 21.29 -4.48
N ALA A 122 11.26 21.34 -4.79
CA ALA A 122 11.80 22.39 -5.65
C ALA A 122 11.13 22.38 -7.03
N TYR A 123 10.94 21.19 -7.63
CA TYR A 123 10.27 21.07 -8.92
C TYR A 123 8.79 21.47 -8.86
N TYR A 124 8.05 21.10 -7.80
CA TYR A 124 6.71 21.59 -7.55
C TYR A 124 6.67 23.14 -7.52
N LEU A 125 7.56 23.78 -6.77
CA LEU A 125 7.63 25.25 -6.73
C LEU A 125 7.97 25.87 -8.09
N TYR A 126 8.75 25.17 -8.92
CA TYR A 126 9.03 25.57 -10.29
C TYR A 126 7.78 25.49 -11.18
N GLU A 127 7.01 24.40 -11.10
CA GLU A 127 5.73 24.27 -11.82
C GLU A 127 4.72 25.35 -11.40
N GLN A 128 4.73 25.74 -10.12
CA GLN A 128 3.95 26.85 -9.59
C GLN A 128 4.52 28.25 -9.92
N LYS A 129 5.65 28.33 -10.66
CA LYS A 129 6.35 29.58 -11.02
C LYS A 129 6.80 30.46 -9.85
N ILE A 130 7.00 29.89 -8.67
CA ILE A 130 7.43 30.62 -7.45
C ILE A 130 8.83 30.25 -6.98
N LEU A 131 9.49 29.30 -7.63
CA LEU A 131 10.90 28.98 -7.37
C LEU A 131 11.80 30.10 -7.90
N LYS A 132 12.64 30.65 -7.01
CA LYS A 132 13.67 31.64 -7.38
C LYS A 132 15.04 31.00 -7.59
N GLN A 133 15.42 30.13 -6.65
CA GLN A 133 16.77 29.60 -6.58
C GLN A 133 16.77 28.29 -5.80
N THR A 134 17.68 27.40 -6.18
CA THR A 134 18.03 26.20 -5.41
C THR A 134 19.49 26.24 -5.01
N ILE A 135 19.80 25.75 -3.81
CA ILE A 135 21.16 25.65 -3.27
C ILE A 135 21.34 24.22 -2.79
N SER A 136 22.34 23.51 -3.31
CA SER A 136 22.61 22.14 -2.90
C SER A 136 24.08 21.73 -3.05
N GLY A 137 24.39 20.46 -2.81
CA GLY A 137 25.75 19.94 -2.84
C GLY A 137 26.33 19.90 -4.25
N LYS A 138 27.64 19.71 -4.31
CA LYS A 138 28.38 19.52 -5.55
C LYS A 138 27.73 18.48 -6.47
N ASP A 139 27.77 18.76 -7.77
CA ASP A 139 27.23 17.90 -8.83
C ASP A 139 25.72 17.59 -8.68
N THR A 140 24.92 18.54 -8.25
CA THR A 140 23.46 18.40 -8.25
C THR A 140 22.77 19.23 -9.32
N LYS A 141 23.48 20.13 -10.00
CA LYS A 141 22.99 20.91 -11.14
C LYS A 141 22.30 20.03 -12.21
N PRO A 142 22.79 18.83 -12.56
CA PRO A 142 22.09 17.97 -13.53
C PRO A 142 20.68 17.53 -13.06
N LEU A 143 20.44 17.46 -11.76
CA LEU A 143 19.15 17.08 -11.17
C LEU A 143 18.19 18.28 -11.11
N TYR A 144 18.73 19.49 -10.88
CA TYR A 144 17.97 20.75 -10.81
C TYR A 144 17.94 21.52 -12.14
N PHE A 145 17.90 20.82 -13.27
CA PHE A 145 17.93 21.44 -14.62
C PHE A 145 16.83 22.50 -14.85
N PHE A 146 15.75 22.44 -14.09
CA PHE A 146 14.60 23.34 -14.13
C PHE A 146 14.80 24.62 -13.29
N SER A 147 15.75 24.64 -12.36
CA SER A 147 15.92 25.74 -11.43
C SER A 147 16.39 27.01 -12.15
N PRO A 148 15.73 28.17 -11.95
CA PRO A 148 16.16 29.42 -12.58
C PRO A 148 17.57 29.86 -12.18
N SER A 149 17.99 29.48 -10.97
CA SER A 149 19.34 29.70 -10.45
C SER A 149 19.69 28.55 -9.52
N HIS A 150 20.73 27.80 -9.85
CA HIS A 150 21.23 26.72 -9.00
C HIS A 150 22.64 27.03 -8.52
N ILE A 151 22.86 26.98 -7.20
CA ILE A 151 24.16 27.15 -6.56
C ILE A 151 24.60 25.81 -5.98
N GLU A 152 25.80 25.37 -6.35
CA GLU A 152 26.43 24.19 -5.77
C GLU A 152 27.41 24.58 -4.67
N LEU A 153 27.41 23.78 -3.61
CA LEU A 153 28.25 23.91 -2.44
C LEU A 153 29.34 22.84 -2.45
N GLU A 154 30.58 23.26 -2.20
CA GLU A 154 31.76 22.36 -2.15
C GLU A 154 31.85 21.55 -0.83
N GLN A 155 30.95 21.76 0.13
CA GLN A 155 30.99 21.04 1.40
C GLN A 155 30.47 19.60 1.26
N LYS A 156 31.06 18.68 2.04
CA LYS A 156 30.62 17.27 2.13
C LYS A 156 29.20 17.17 2.69
N ARG A 157 28.45 16.16 2.25
CA ARG A 157 27.14 15.81 2.81
C ARG A 157 27.32 15.20 4.20
N SER A 158 26.33 15.37 5.06
CA SER A 158 26.33 14.70 6.36
C SER A 158 24.95 14.22 6.74
N TRP A 159 24.87 13.00 7.26
CA TRP A 159 23.64 12.47 7.83
C TRP A 159 23.12 13.34 8.99
N SER A 160 24.02 13.96 9.76
CA SER A 160 23.66 14.88 10.85
C SER A 160 22.82 16.09 10.39
N ASN A 161 22.90 16.47 9.12
CA ASN A 161 22.11 17.57 8.57
C ASN A 161 20.63 17.21 8.35
N VAL A 162 20.26 15.92 8.39
CA VAL A 162 18.84 15.51 8.29
C VAL A 162 18.01 16.14 9.41
N GLN A 163 18.57 16.26 10.63
CA GLN A 163 17.88 16.92 11.74
C GLN A 163 17.62 18.41 11.46
N LYS A 164 18.63 19.13 10.94
CA LYS A 164 18.47 20.54 10.54
C LYS A 164 17.43 20.69 9.43
N LEU A 165 17.39 19.74 8.50
CA LEU A 165 16.39 19.73 7.44
C LEU A 165 14.98 19.51 8.00
N GLN A 166 14.81 18.65 9.01
CA GLN A 166 13.54 18.46 9.72
C GLN A 166 13.08 19.74 10.43
N GLU A 167 13.99 20.51 11.03
CA GLU A 167 13.68 21.78 11.68
C GLU A 167 13.19 22.86 10.69
N SER A 168 13.62 22.78 9.43
CA SER A 168 13.23 23.73 8.38
C SER A 168 11.81 23.54 7.80
N ARG A 169 11.05 22.54 8.30
CA ARG A 169 9.64 22.28 7.96
C ARG A 169 9.36 22.05 6.46
N PHE A 170 10.29 21.45 5.72
CA PHE A 170 10.00 20.99 4.36
C PHE A 170 8.86 19.95 4.35
N PRO A 171 7.99 19.97 3.33
CA PRO A 171 7.05 18.88 3.11
C PRO A 171 7.77 17.53 3.00
N ASN A 172 7.15 16.45 3.48
CA ASN A 172 7.65 15.08 3.35
C ASN A 172 9.05 14.81 3.93
N ILE A 173 9.50 15.64 4.87
CA ILE A 173 10.84 15.50 5.44
C ILE A 173 11.06 14.21 6.25
N HIS A 174 9.97 13.63 6.75
CA HIS A 174 9.96 12.31 7.38
C HIS A 174 9.78 11.22 6.31
N ILE A 175 10.81 10.98 5.50
CA ILE A 175 10.74 10.11 4.31
C ILE A 175 10.38 8.65 4.61
N HIS A 176 10.71 8.15 5.82
CA HIS A 176 10.39 6.79 6.25
C HIS A 176 8.95 6.70 6.77
N GLN A 177 8.03 7.12 5.89
CA GLN A 177 6.60 7.05 6.09
C GLN A 177 5.97 6.41 4.87
N ARG A 178 4.77 5.89 5.08
CA ARG A 178 4.08 5.11 4.07
C ARG A 178 3.65 5.92 2.87
N GLN A 179 3.04 7.07 3.09
CA GLN A 179 2.59 7.93 2.01
C GLN A 179 3.23 9.30 2.19
N LEU A 180 3.75 9.84 1.09
CA LEU A 180 4.17 11.23 1.01
C LEU A 180 2.93 12.06 0.62
N ASP A 181 2.85 13.29 1.12
CA ASP A 181 1.87 14.27 0.67
C ASP A 181 2.31 14.80 -0.71
N TRP A 182 1.57 14.43 -1.75
CA TRP A 182 1.87 14.83 -3.12
C TRP A 182 1.27 16.18 -3.51
N ASN A 183 0.48 16.82 -2.65
CA ASN A 183 -0.16 18.11 -2.97
C ASN A 183 0.85 19.25 -3.14
N LEU A 184 2.02 19.13 -2.51
CA LEU A 184 3.10 20.12 -2.57
C LEU A 184 4.36 19.54 -3.22
N PHE A 185 4.21 18.52 -4.07
CA PHE A 185 5.31 17.62 -4.40
C PHE A 185 5.17 17.06 -5.81
N SER A 186 6.16 17.31 -6.66
CA SER A 186 6.13 16.86 -8.05
C SER A 186 7.51 16.35 -8.46
N PRO A 187 7.67 15.09 -8.89
CA PRO A 187 8.96 14.57 -9.31
C PRO A 187 9.41 15.21 -10.63
N PRO A 188 10.65 15.75 -10.74
CA PRO A 188 11.14 16.27 -12.01
C PRO A 188 11.23 15.15 -13.08
N PRO A 189 10.85 15.43 -14.33
CA PRO A 189 10.81 14.43 -15.41
C PRO A 189 12.22 14.16 -15.99
N LEU A 190 13.13 13.64 -15.16
CA LEU A 190 14.55 13.47 -15.49
C LEU A 190 14.75 12.66 -16.78
N LYS A 191 14.07 11.51 -16.94
CA LYS A 191 14.18 10.70 -18.16
C LYS A 191 13.80 11.45 -19.42
N LYS A 192 12.70 12.21 -19.39
CA LYS A 192 12.22 12.99 -20.52
C LYS A 192 13.22 14.09 -20.89
N TYR A 193 13.78 14.77 -19.89
CA TYR A 193 14.78 15.82 -20.09
C TYR A 193 16.05 15.27 -20.76
N TYR A 194 16.57 14.14 -20.28
CA TYR A 194 17.80 13.52 -20.78
C TYR A 194 17.61 12.60 -22.00
N GLN A 195 16.38 12.40 -22.49
CA GLN A 195 16.08 11.44 -23.56
C GLN A 195 16.89 11.69 -24.84
N ASN A 196 17.11 12.95 -25.21
CA ASN A 196 17.84 13.32 -26.43
C ASN A 196 19.36 13.24 -26.28
N THR A 197 19.88 13.39 -25.06
CA THR A 197 21.32 13.30 -24.74
C THR A 197 21.69 11.96 -24.13
N ALA A 198 20.75 11.03 -24.11
CA ALA A 198 20.92 9.72 -23.51
C ALA A 198 22.04 8.94 -24.18
N ILE A 199 22.90 8.34 -23.36
CA ILE A 199 23.97 7.44 -23.82
C ILE A 199 23.31 6.10 -24.14
N ARG A 200 23.49 5.63 -25.38
CA ARG A 200 22.90 4.40 -25.88
C ARG A 200 24.00 3.49 -26.42
N PHE A 201 23.79 2.20 -26.23
CA PHE A 201 24.67 1.15 -26.72
C PHE A 201 23.97 0.35 -27.81
N SER A 202 24.73 -0.47 -28.54
CA SER A 202 24.18 -1.35 -29.57
C SER A 202 23.26 -2.42 -28.98
N LYS A 203 23.61 -2.95 -27.81
CA LYS A 203 22.77 -3.83 -27.00
C LYS A 203 21.83 -3.01 -26.09
N PRO A 204 20.67 -3.55 -25.69
CA PRO A 204 19.88 -2.98 -24.61
C PRO A 204 20.73 -2.78 -23.35
N THR A 205 20.57 -1.63 -22.68
CA THR A 205 21.34 -1.30 -21.48
C THR A 205 20.74 -2.00 -20.25
N LEU A 206 21.61 -2.58 -19.42
CA LEU A 206 21.31 -2.99 -18.03
C LEU A 206 22.24 -2.22 -17.10
N VAL A 207 21.68 -1.44 -16.19
CA VAL A 207 22.47 -0.72 -15.19
C VAL A 207 22.50 -1.55 -13.91
N ILE A 208 23.70 -1.78 -13.37
CA ILE A 208 23.89 -2.44 -12.08
C ILE A 208 24.59 -1.46 -11.13
N CYS A 209 23.84 -0.93 -10.17
CA CYS A 209 24.30 -0.03 -9.12
C CYS A 209 24.56 -0.80 -7.84
N ASN A 210 25.82 -0.96 -7.45
CA ASN A 210 26.20 -1.60 -6.20
C ASN A 210 26.75 -0.56 -5.22
N ARG A 211 26.40 -0.69 -3.94
CA ARG A 211 26.96 0.14 -2.86
C ARG A 211 27.53 -0.78 -1.79
N TYR A 212 28.82 -0.64 -1.50
CA TYR A 212 29.50 -1.36 -0.42
C TYR A 212 30.21 -0.34 0.47
N ASN A 213 29.59 -0.02 1.59
CA ASN A 213 30.10 0.95 2.56
C ASN A 213 29.63 0.54 3.97
N SER A 214 30.29 1.09 4.99
CA SER A 214 29.86 0.89 6.38
C SER A 214 28.46 1.49 6.59
N GLU A 215 27.51 0.70 7.08
CA GLU A 215 26.17 1.18 7.42
C GLU A 215 26.06 1.42 8.93
N TRP A 216 25.87 2.68 9.35
CA TRP A 216 25.63 3.04 10.75
C TRP A 216 26.71 2.54 11.72
N GLU A 217 27.98 2.74 11.36
CA GLU A 217 29.16 2.24 12.11
C GLU A 217 29.23 0.70 12.23
N GLY A 218 28.44 -0.02 11.44
CA GLY A 218 28.43 -1.49 11.36
C GLY A 218 28.94 -2.02 10.03
N GLU A 219 29.00 -3.35 9.94
CA GLU A 219 29.33 -4.08 8.71
C GLU A 219 28.38 -3.71 7.56
N PRO A 220 28.83 -3.72 6.30
CA PRO A 220 27.97 -3.47 5.15
C PRO A 220 26.85 -4.51 5.03
N ILE A 221 25.61 -4.05 4.82
CA ILE A 221 24.43 -4.94 4.83
C ILE A 221 23.79 -5.03 3.43
N ASN A 222 23.58 -3.91 2.74
CA ASN A 222 22.79 -3.86 1.49
C ASN A 222 23.64 -3.83 0.20
N TYR A 223 24.51 -4.82 0.03
CA TYR A 223 25.40 -4.93 -1.15
C TYR A 223 25.29 -6.28 -1.88
N ILE A 224 25.55 -6.25 -3.18
CA ILE A 224 25.68 -7.45 -4.02
C ILE A 224 27.09 -7.99 -3.88
N ASN A 225 27.23 -9.20 -3.35
CA ASN A 225 28.54 -9.80 -3.13
C ASN A 225 29.25 -10.19 -4.46
N PRO A 226 30.59 -10.32 -4.46
CA PRO A 226 31.39 -10.64 -5.65
C PRO A 226 30.92 -11.85 -6.45
N LYS A 227 30.54 -12.95 -5.76
CA LYS A 227 30.08 -14.19 -6.41
C LYS A 227 28.77 -13.96 -7.17
N THR A 228 27.84 -13.24 -6.56
CA THR A 228 26.54 -12.92 -7.15
C THR A 228 26.69 -11.93 -8.29
N LEU A 229 27.56 -10.92 -8.14
CA LEU A 229 27.85 -9.96 -9.20
C LEU A 229 28.43 -10.65 -10.45
N ARG A 230 29.41 -11.54 -10.28
CA ARG A 230 29.92 -12.38 -11.37
C ARG A 230 28.81 -13.17 -12.04
N THR A 231 27.96 -13.83 -11.26
CA THR A 231 26.84 -14.63 -11.79
C THR A 231 25.88 -13.76 -12.60
N LEU A 232 25.58 -12.53 -12.15
CA LEU A 232 24.76 -11.58 -12.92
C LEU A 232 25.40 -11.23 -14.25
N PHE A 233 26.71 -10.93 -14.27
CA PHE A 233 27.42 -10.66 -15.52
C PHE A 233 27.36 -11.88 -16.45
N GLU A 234 27.67 -13.08 -15.97
CA GLU A 234 27.59 -14.33 -16.76
C GLU A 234 26.22 -14.56 -17.40
N ILE A 235 25.13 -14.21 -16.69
CA ILE A 235 23.77 -14.35 -17.20
C ILE A 235 23.46 -13.32 -18.28
N PHE A 236 23.86 -12.05 -18.09
CA PHE A 236 23.31 -10.93 -18.85
C PHE A 236 24.24 -10.34 -19.91
N HIS A 237 25.57 -10.55 -19.83
CA HIS A 237 26.54 -9.84 -20.67
C HIS A 237 26.33 -10.08 -22.19
N LYS A 238 25.83 -11.25 -22.57
CA LYS A 238 25.56 -11.59 -23.98
C LYS A 238 24.42 -10.77 -24.58
N ASP A 239 23.35 -10.56 -23.82
CA ASP A 239 22.12 -9.93 -24.29
C ASP A 239 22.06 -8.43 -23.97
N TYR A 240 22.87 -7.96 -23.02
CA TYR A 240 22.84 -6.60 -22.51
C TYR A 240 24.22 -5.96 -22.53
N GLN A 241 24.27 -4.66 -22.84
CA GLN A 241 25.40 -3.85 -22.40
C GLN A 241 25.21 -3.56 -20.92
N ILE A 242 26.10 -4.08 -20.09
CA ILE A 242 26.06 -3.83 -18.66
C ILE A 242 26.85 -2.56 -18.35
N VAL A 243 26.20 -1.60 -17.71
CA VAL A 243 26.86 -0.43 -17.11
C VAL A 243 26.93 -0.64 -15.61
N TYR A 244 28.15 -0.85 -15.11
CA TYR A 244 28.39 -1.07 -13.69
C TYR A 244 28.71 0.25 -12.98
N VAL A 245 27.93 0.56 -11.95
CA VAL A 245 28.04 1.78 -11.15
C VAL A 245 28.32 1.41 -9.70
N ASN A 246 29.40 1.94 -9.15
CA ASN A 246 29.74 1.83 -7.73
C ASN A 246 30.17 3.21 -7.21
N GLN A 247 29.77 3.53 -5.97
CA GLN A 247 30.12 4.77 -5.29
C GLN A 247 31.63 4.98 -5.19
N ILE A 248 32.43 3.91 -5.18
CA ILE A 248 33.89 4.00 -5.11
C ILE A 248 34.54 4.71 -6.30
N PHE A 249 33.81 4.83 -7.42
CA PHE A 249 34.25 5.59 -8.59
C PHE A 249 34.00 7.09 -8.46
N PHE A 250 33.35 7.54 -7.38
CA PHE A 250 33.00 8.93 -7.14
C PHE A 250 33.98 9.59 -6.18
N GLY A 251 34.12 10.91 -6.25
CA GLY A 251 35.01 11.65 -5.36
C GLY A 251 34.48 11.78 -3.91
N PRO A 252 35.31 12.20 -2.94
CA PRO A 252 34.92 12.31 -1.52
C PRO A 252 33.75 13.27 -1.25
N SER A 253 33.48 14.22 -2.15
CA SER A 253 32.38 15.19 -2.05
C SER A 253 30.99 14.56 -2.20
N TYR A 254 30.89 13.33 -2.68
CA TYR A 254 29.62 12.62 -2.91
C TYR A 254 29.21 11.73 -1.73
N GLU A 255 30.10 11.55 -0.76
CA GLU A 255 29.89 10.69 0.40
C GLU A 255 29.13 11.41 1.52
N ASP A 256 28.33 10.64 2.26
CA ASP A 256 27.43 11.02 3.35
C ASP A 256 27.97 10.57 4.72
N ASP A 257 29.27 10.73 4.93
CA ASP A 257 30.05 10.27 6.10
C ASP A 257 30.28 8.74 6.19
N ALA A 258 29.85 7.97 5.19
CA ALA A 258 30.14 6.53 5.09
C ALA A 258 31.21 6.22 4.03
N GLU A 259 32.36 5.70 4.45
CA GLU A 259 33.47 5.37 3.56
C GLU A 259 33.15 4.16 2.65
N PRO A 260 33.30 4.28 1.32
CA PRO A 260 33.20 3.16 0.41
C PRO A 260 34.31 2.13 0.65
N MET A 261 33.97 0.86 0.53
CA MET A 261 34.91 -0.26 0.63
C MET A 261 35.08 -0.94 -0.73
N HIS A 262 36.25 -1.56 -0.96
CA HIS A 262 36.55 -2.29 -2.20
C HIS A 262 36.06 -3.75 -2.14
N LEU A 263 35.43 -4.23 -3.21
CA LEU A 263 34.96 -5.62 -3.38
C LEU A 263 35.84 -6.44 -4.36
N ASN A 264 36.99 -5.91 -4.78
CA ASN A 264 37.78 -6.44 -5.90
C ASN A 264 36.97 -6.55 -7.21
N GLU A 265 36.01 -5.65 -7.41
CA GLU A 265 35.09 -5.66 -8.56
C GLU A 265 35.82 -5.53 -9.91
N MET A 266 36.96 -4.85 -9.97
CA MET A 266 37.70 -4.64 -11.22
C MET A 266 38.20 -5.94 -11.82
N ASN A 267 38.55 -6.94 -10.99
CA ASN A 267 38.91 -8.27 -11.49
C ASN A 267 37.72 -8.94 -12.18
N ILE A 268 36.52 -8.77 -11.62
CA ILE A 268 35.29 -9.32 -12.20
C ILE A 268 34.95 -8.58 -13.49
N VAL A 269 35.00 -7.26 -13.51
CA VAL A 269 34.72 -6.46 -14.72
C VAL A 269 35.68 -6.81 -15.85
N THR A 270 36.97 -7.00 -15.56
CA THR A 270 38.00 -7.34 -16.56
C THR A 270 37.66 -8.62 -17.32
N ASP A 271 37.13 -9.64 -16.62
CA ASP A 271 36.71 -10.91 -17.22
C ASP A 271 35.58 -10.77 -18.25
N PHE A 272 34.85 -9.65 -18.25
CA PHE A 272 33.71 -9.37 -19.14
C PHE A 272 33.85 -8.02 -19.86
N SER A 273 35.07 -7.51 -20.03
CA SER A 273 35.35 -6.14 -20.48
C SER A 273 34.79 -5.76 -21.87
N GLU A 274 34.43 -6.73 -22.71
CA GLU A 274 33.75 -6.47 -23.99
C GLU A 274 32.29 -6.00 -23.81
N ASP A 275 31.61 -6.47 -22.76
CA ASP A 275 30.17 -6.32 -22.56
C ASP A 275 29.81 -5.59 -21.25
N VAL A 276 30.78 -5.43 -20.34
CA VAL A 276 30.63 -4.73 -19.07
C VAL A 276 31.54 -3.50 -19.08
N ILE A 277 30.94 -2.33 -18.98
CA ILE A 277 31.63 -1.05 -18.87
C ILE A 277 31.36 -0.42 -17.50
N THR A 278 32.35 0.19 -16.88
CA THR A 278 32.14 0.92 -15.62
C THR A 278 31.72 2.37 -15.89
N ILE A 279 31.08 3.00 -14.91
CA ILE A 279 30.86 4.45 -14.98
C ILE A 279 32.17 5.24 -15.07
N LEU A 280 33.27 4.73 -14.50
CA LEU A 280 34.59 5.35 -14.59
C LEU A 280 35.11 5.38 -16.04
N ASP A 281 34.93 4.29 -16.78
CA ASP A 281 35.29 4.24 -18.21
C ASP A 281 34.49 5.28 -19.01
N ILE A 282 33.20 5.44 -18.70
CA ILE A 282 32.34 6.44 -19.34
C ILE A 282 32.78 7.86 -18.93
N MET A 283 33.15 8.10 -17.67
CA MET A 283 33.69 9.39 -17.22
C MET A 283 34.95 9.78 -18.00
N ASN A 284 35.83 8.82 -18.29
CA ASN A 284 37.03 9.06 -19.11
C ASN A 284 36.68 9.42 -20.57
N LEU A 285 35.59 8.89 -21.11
CA LEU A 285 35.09 9.22 -22.46
C LEU A 285 34.39 10.58 -22.51
N TYR A 286 33.85 11.06 -21.40
CA TYR A 286 33.12 12.32 -21.28
C TYR A 286 33.69 13.21 -20.16
N PRO A 287 34.95 13.69 -20.28
CA PRO A 287 35.66 14.36 -19.20
C PRO A 287 35.05 15.70 -18.75
N ASN A 288 34.13 16.26 -19.54
CA ASN A 288 33.44 17.51 -19.25
C ASN A 288 32.05 17.32 -18.61
N SER A 289 31.55 16.08 -18.54
CA SER A 289 30.29 15.77 -17.88
C SER A 289 30.54 15.34 -16.44
N SER A 290 29.67 15.77 -15.55
CA SER A 290 29.72 15.36 -14.15
C SER A 290 29.13 13.97 -13.92
N VAL A 291 29.30 13.40 -12.73
CA VAL A 291 28.88 12.02 -12.43
C VAL A 291 27.36 11.90 -12.50
N ASN A 292 26.62 12.82 -11.88
CA ASN A 292 25.16 12.82 -11.92
C ASN A 292 24.61 13.14 -13.31
N GLU A 293 25.30 13.95 -14.12
CA GLU A 293 24.93 14.14 -15.53
C GLU A 293 25.06 12.83 -16.32
N LEU A 294 26.18 12.12 -16.16
CA LEU A 294 26.42 10.83 -16.82
C LEU A 294 25.43 9.77 -16.36
N GLN A 295 25.18 9.64 -15.06
CA GLN A 295 24.13 8.78 -14.54
C GLN A 295 22.78 9.10 -15.19
N CYS A 296 22.37 10.37 -15.23
CA CYS A 296 21.10 10.74 -15.83
C CYS A 296 21.02 10.41 -17.34
N ARG A 297 22.11 10.64 -18.08
CA ARG A 297 22.19 10.32 -19.51
C ARG A 297 22.17 8.81 -19.78
N ILE A 298 22.86 8.02 -18.97
CA ILE A 298 22.85 6.55 -19.07
C ILE A 298 21.44 6.04 -18.71
N TYR A 299 20.87 6.50 -17.60
CA TYR A 299 19.60 6.00 -17.09
C TYR A 299 18.43 6.39 -18.00
N ALA A 300 18.49 7.54 -18.67
CA ALA A 300 17.50 7.91 -19.68
C ALA A 300 17.53 7.02 -20.93
N GLY A 301 18.66 6.34 -21.21
CA GLY A 301 18.81 5.33 -22.25
C GLY A 301 18.56 3.90 -21.77
N CYS A 302 18.11 3.72 -20.52
CA CYS A 302 17.96 2.44 -19.86
C CYS A 302 16.50 2.18 -19.45
N GLU A 303 16.12 0.89 -19.43
CA GLU A 303 14.83 0.42 -18.94
C GLU A 303 14.98 -0.63 -17.82
N ARG A 304 16.20 -1.03 -17.46
CA ARG A 304 16.46 -2.12 -16.50
C ARG A 304 17.57 -1.76 -15.53
N PHE A 305 17.24 -1.84 -14.26
CA PHE A 305 18.13 -1.49 -13.16
C PHE A 305 18.17 -2.63 -12.15
N ILE A 306 19.37 -3.01 -11.74
CA ILE A 306 19.62 -3.68 -10.47
C ILE A 306 20.28 -2.63 -9.58
N SER A 307 19.69 -2.33 -8.42
CA SER A 307 20.24 -1.32 -7.52
C SER A 307 20.29 -1.79 -6.07
N SER A 308 21.37 -1.45 -5.37
CA SER A 308 21.38 -1.46 -3.90
C SER A 308 20.42 -0.41 -3.35
N ASN A 309 19.83 -0.68 -2.18
CA ASN A 309 19.02 0.28 -1.44
C ASN A 309 19.76 1.62 -1.20
N GLY A 310 19.00 2.70 -1.02
CA GLY A 310 19.49 4.06 -0.80
C GLY A 310 19.42 4.94 -2.05
N GLY A 311 20.34 5.90 -2.17
CA GLY A 311 20.35 6.90 -3.24
C GLY A 311 20.27 6.32 -4.66
N PHE A 312 20.95 5.20 -4.93
CA PHE A 312 20.87 4.53 -6.23
C PHE A 312 19.47 3.99 -6.54
N GLY A 313 18.86 3.26 -5.60
CA GLY A 313 17.50 2.74 -5.77
C GLY A 313 16.48 3.84 -6.03
N ILE A 314 16.62 4.99 -5.36
CA ILE A 314 15.75 6.15 -5.56
C ILE A 314 16.01 6.77 -6.94
N LEU A 315 17.27 7.07 -7.27
CA LEU A 315 17.62 7.73 -8.53
C LEU A 315 17.22 6.89 -9.74
N CYS A 316 17.48 5.57 -9.73
CA CYS A 316 17.03 4.68 -10.81
C CYS A 316 15.51 4.73 -10.99
N SER A 317 14.76 4.87 -9.89
CA SER A 317 13.29 4.96 -9.91
C SER A 317 12.74 6.26 -10.51
N TYR A 318 13.58 7.27 -10.80
CA TYR A 318 13.19 8.44 -11.60
C TYR A 318 13.17 8.19 -13.11
N PHE A 319 13.70 7.05 -13.58
CA PHE A 319 13.88 6.75 -15.00
C PHE A 319 12.93 5.66 -15.54
N GLY A 320 11.88 5.32 -14.82
CA GLY A 320 10.88 4.36 -15.26
C GLY A 320 11.45 2.95 -15.38
N GLY A 321 10.91 2.17 -16.32
CA GLY A 321 11.39 0.81 -16.59
C GLY A 321 11.20 -0.14 -15.40
N GLU A 322 12.11 -1.08 -15.24
CA GLU A 322 12.13 -2.04 -14.13
C GLU A 322 13.35 -1.82 -13.24
N ASN A 323 13.11 -1.65 -11.94
CA ASN A 323 14.15 -1.49 -10.92
C ASN A 323 14.04 -2.60 -9.87
N VAL A 324 14.98 -3.53 -9.90
CA VAL A 324 15.15 -4.58 -8.89
C VAL A 324 16.07 -4.06 -7.80
N ILE A 325 15.49 -3.77 -6.63
CA ILE A 325 16.19 -3.20 -5.49
C ILE A 325 16.61 -4.33 -4.54
N PHE A 326 17.91 -4.47 -4.32
CA PHE A 326 18.48 -5.40 -3.36
C PHE A 326 18.58 -4.74 -1.98
N SER A 327 17.91 -5.32 -0.98
CA SER A 327 17.87 -4.79 0.39
C SER A 327 17.68 -5.91 1.41
N LYS A 328 18.69 -6.21 2.22
CA LYS A 328 18.62 -7.20 3.31
C LYS A 328 17.91 -6.64 4.53
N ILE A 329 18.28 -5.42 4.95
CA ILE A 329 17.74 -4.76 6.15
C ILE A 329 17.63 -3.26 5.86
N CYS A 330 16.43 -2.70 6.00
CA CYS A 330 16.22 -1.26 5.98
C CYS A 330 14.86 -0.90 6.60
N ARG A 331 14.65 0.40 6.87
CA ARG A 331 13.40 0.89 7.46
C ARG A 331 12.26 0.91 6.45
N GLU A 332 12.57 1.03 5.17
CA GLU A 332 11.63 0.99 4.04
C GLU A 332 10.91 -0.37 3.91
N LEU A 333 11.51 -1.45 4.42
CA LEU A 333 10.94 -2.79 4.47
C LEU A 333 9.94 -3.00 5.62
N ASP A 334 9.90 -2.10 6.61
CA ASP A 334 8.96 -2.20 7.72
C ASP A 334 7.52 -2.11 7.17
N PRO A 335 6.60 -3.05 7.48
CA PRO A 335 5.23 -3.01 6.98
C PRO A 335 4.47 -1.71 7.31
N SER A 336 4.85 -1.01 8.38
CA SER A 336 4.28 0.30 8.73
C SER A 336 4.79 1.43 7.83
N VAL A 337 5.96 1.27 7.19
CA VAL A 337 6.57 2.20 6.24
C VAL A 337 6.30 1.76 4.81
N ASN A 338 6.80 0.61 4.36
CA ASN A 338 6.51 0.01 3.05
C ASN A 338 6.68 0.99 1.86
N SER A 339 7.69 1.86 1.92
CA SER A 339 7.85 2.99 1.01
C SER A 339 8.17 2.60 -0.44
N PHE A 340 8.87 1.47 -0.64
CA PHE A 340 9.21 0.95 -1.97
C PHE A 340 7.99 0.74 -2.86
N TYR A 341 6.86 0.31 -2.29
CA TYR A 341 5.63 0.06 -3.03
C TYR A 341 4.64 1.21 -2.98
N ALA A 342 4.89 2.19 -2.09
CA ALA A 342 3.98 3.30 -1.88
C ALA A 342 4.32 4.53 -2.74
N TRP A 343 5.60 4.92 -2.82
CA TRP A 343 5.97 6.17 -3.51
C TRP A 343 7.15 6.07 -4.48
N TYR A 344 7.99 5.03 -4.45
CA TYR A 344 9.09 4.90 -5.44
C TYR A 344 8.56 4.82 -6.87
N SER A 345 7.48 4.07 -7.09
CA SER A 345 6.82 3.99 -8.41
C SER A 345 6.21 5.32 -8.84
N ARG A 346 5.86 6.24 -7.91
CA ARG A 346 5.26 7.53 -8.26
C ARG A 346 6.23 8.53 -8.88
N PHE A 347 7.55 8.32 -8.75
CA PHE A 347 8.54 9.20 -9.38
C PHE A 347 8.45 9.19 -10.91
N SER A 348 8.24 8.02 -11.51
CA SER A 348 8.25 7.86 -12.98
C SER A 348 7.48 6.65 -13.51
N LYS A 349 6.58 6.08 -12.71
CA LYS A 349 5.87 4.82 -12.98
C LYS A 349 6.79 3.61 -13.12
N ALA A 350 7.96 3.65 -12.48
CA ALA A 350 8.90 2.52 -12.46
C ALA A 350 8.30 1.26 -11.82
N THR A 351 8.65 0.11 -12.39
CA THR A 351 8.32 -1.21 -11.84
C THR A 351 9.32 -1.56 -10.75
N ILE A 352 8.91 -1.40 -9.49
CA ILE A 352 9.75 -1.72 -8.34
C ILE A 352 9.59 -3.18 -7.94
N SER A 353 10.70 -3.88 -7.75
CA SER A 353 10.75 -5.21 -7.14
C SER A 353 11.83 -5.23 -6.07
N VAL A 354 11.48 -5.57 -4.83
CA VAL A 354 12.45 -5.60 -3.73
C VAL A 354 12.77 -7.05 -3.37
N VAL A 355 14.06 -7.37 -3.27
CA VAL A 355 14.57 -8.70 -2.93
C VAL A 355 15.53 -8.64 -1.75
N LYS A 356 15.49 -9.66 -0.88
CA LYS A 356 16.23 -9.71 0.38
C LYS A 356 17.41 -10.65 0.34
N THR A 357 17.43 -11.60 -0.60
CA THR A 357 18.50 -12.58 -0.74
C THR A 357 19.08 -12.57 -2.14
N GLU A 358 20.34 -12.95 -2.26
CA GLU A 358 21.04 -13.01 -3.55
C GLU A 358 20.41 -14.06 -4.48
N GLY A 359 19.87 -15.15 -3.91
CA GLY A 359 19.10 -16.14 -4.66
C GLY A 359 17.80 -15.56 -5.25
N GLU A 360 17.05 -14.78 -4.47
CA GLU A 360 15.88 -14.06 -4.96
C GLU A 360 16.23 -13.07 -6.07
N LEU A 361 17.34 -12.33 -5.91
CA LEU A 361 17.84 -11.38 -6.90
C LEU A 361 18.11 -12.07 -8.24
N LEU A 362 18.85 -13.18 -8.23
CA LEU A 362 19.14 -13.93 -9.46
C LEU A 362 17.86 -14.47 -10.09
N ASN A 363 16.96 -15.05 -9.30
CA ASN A 363 15.72 -15.65 -9.79
C ASN A 363 14.76 -14.62 -10.38
N ILE A 364 14.60 -13.45 -9.75
CA ILE A 364 13.71 -12.41 -10.29
C ILE A 364 14.26 -11.79 -11.57
N CYS A 365 15.57 -11.53 -11.64
CA CYS A 365 16.18 -10.96 -12.83
C CYS A 365 16.10 -11.94 -14.02
N LYS A 366 16.38 -13.23 -13.80
CA LYS A 366 16.21 -14.27 -14.85
C LYS A 366 14.77 -14.32 -15.36
N ARG A 367 13.80 -14.41 -14.45
CA ARG A 367 12.37 -14.49 -14.84
C ARG A 367 11.89 -13.26 -15.62
N LYS A 368 12.34 -12.07 -15.22
CA LYS A 368 11.93 -10.83 -15.89
C LYS A 368 12.63 -10.62 -17.23
N TRP A 369 13.93 -10.88 -17.31
CA TRP A 369 14.76 -10.36 -18.42
C TRP A 369 15.33 -11.43 -19.35
N ILE A 370 15.35 -12.69 -18.92
CA ILE A 370 15.71 -13.84 -19.76
C ILE A 370 14.43 -14.56 -20.20
N ASP A 371 13.63 -15.00 -19.23
CA ASP A 371 12.39 -15.77 -19.50
C ASP A 371 11.26 -14.87 -20.04
N LYS A 372 11.38 -13.54 -19.87
CA LYS A 372 10.46 -12.51 -20.36
C LYS A 372 9.00 -12.75 -19.94
N THR A 373 8.84 -13.16 -18.69
CA THR A 373 7.52 -13.47 -18.11
C THR A 373 6.66 -12.19 -18.00
N PRO A 374 5.36 -12.21 -18.39
CA PRO A 374 4.50 -11.03 -18.39
C PRO A 374 4.25 -10.44 -16.99
N LEU A 375 4.24 -9.12 -16.84
CA LEU A 375 3.82 -8.51 -15.58
C LEU A 375 2.28 -8.52 -15.47
N PHE A 376 1.72 -9.04 -14.37
CA PHE A 376 0.29 -8.90 -14.08
C PHE A 376 0.04 -7.76 -13.08
N ASN A 377 -0.67 -6.72 -13.53
CA ASN A 377 -1.21 -5.65 -12.70
C ASN A 377 -2.55 -6.11 -12.14
N ILE A 378 -2.57 -6.48 -10.87
CA ILE A 378 -3.77 -6.94 -10.17
C ILE A 378 -4.39 -5.73 -9.48
N ILE A 379 -5.52 -5.27 -10.02
CA ILE A 379 -6.27 -4.12 -9.53
C ILE A 379 -7.36 -4.64 -8.59
N ILE A 380 -7.30 -4.21 -7.33
CA ILE A 380 -8.23 -4.60 -6.29
C ILE A 380 -8.96 -3.36 -5.78
N ARG A 381 -10.29 -3.40 -5.73
CA ARG A 381 -11.10 -2.37 -5.08
C ARG A 381 -11.66 -2.92 -3.78
N THR A 382 -11.35 -2.28 -2.65
CA THR A 382 -11.87 -2.71 -1.35
C THR A 382 -12.86 -1.72 -0.73
N SER A 383 -13.84 -2.25 -0.01
CA SER A 383 -14.94 -1.49 0.60
C SER A 383 -15.22 -1.95 2.04
N GLY A 384 -14.19 -2.08 2.87
CA GLY A 384 -14.36 -2.36 4.30
C GLY A 384 -14.67 -3.81 4.60
N ARG A 385 -13.98 -4.73 3.92
CA ARG A 385 -14.16 -6.18 4.02
C ARG A 385 -12.85 -6.91 4.33
N PRO A 386 -12.26 -6.70 5.51
CA PRO A 386 -10.90 -7.14 5.84
C PRO A 386 -10.67 -8.66 5.68
N ASN A 387 -11.67 -9.49 5.98
CA ASN A 387 -11.52 -10.95 5.90
C ASN A 387 -11.46 -11.42 4.44
N TYR A 388 -12.44 -11.01 3.64
CA TYR A 388 -12.46 -11.27 2.20
C TYR A 388 -11.21 -10.74 1.51
N PHE A 389 -10.81 -9.51 1.84
CA PHE A 389 -9.61 -8.88 1.29
C PHE A 389 -8.36 -9.69 1.65
N HIS A 390 -8.27 -10.19 2.87
CA HIS A 390 -7.16 -11.05 3.28
C HIS A 390 -7.12 -12.34 2.45
N ASP A 391 -8.25 -13.02 2.26
CA ASP A 391 -8.31 -14.26 1.48
C ASP A 391 -8.02 -14.01 -0.01
N CYS A 392 -8.49 -12.89 -0.56
CA CYS A 392 -8.11 -12.38 -1.88
C CYS A 392 -6.59 -12.23 -1.98
N MET A 393 -5.98 -11.48 -1.06
CA MET A 393 -4.53 -11.25 -1.03
C MET A 393 -3.74 -12.54 -0.83
N LYS A 394 -4.24 -13.48 -0.02
CA LYS A 394 -3.63 -14.80 0.18
C LYS A 394 -3.64 -15.60 -1.13
N SER A 395 -4.74 -15.58 -1.88
CA SER A 395 -4.82 -16.24 -3.18
C SER A 395 -3.78 -15.70 -4.18
N ILE A 396 -3.47 -14.40 -4.10
CA ILE A 396 -2.42 -13.75 -4.92
C ILE A 396 -1.03 -14.17 -4.43
N TYR A 397 -0.79 -14.14 -3.12
CA TYR A 397 0.51 -14.48 -2.55
C TYR A 397 0.88 -15.95 -2.71
N ASN A 398 -0.10 -16.85 -2.75
CA ASN A 398 0.13 -18.28 -2.96
C ASN A 398 0.49 -18.63 -4.40
N GLN A 399 0.21 -17.75 -5.38
CA GLN A 399 0.50 -18.02 -6.78
C GLN A 399 1.95 -18.46 -6.99
N SER A 400 2.19 -19.55 -7.71
CA SER A 400 3.53 -19.99 -8.13
C SER A 400 4.22 -18.92 -8.98
N TYR A 401 3.42 -18.16 -9.72
CA TYR A 401 3.84 -16.98 -10.48
C TYR A 401 3.97 -15.72 -9.59
N LYS A 402 5.14 -15.08 -9.60
CA LYS A 402 5.46 -13.94 -8.71
C LYS A 402 5.63 -12.59 -9.41
N ASN A 403 5.57 -12.52 -10.75
CA ASN A 403 5.77 -11.26 -11.47
C ASN A 403 4.46 -10.44 -11.50
N VAL A 404 4.11 -9.87 -10.35
CA VAL A 404 2.85 -9.15 -10.13
C VAL A 404 3.06 -7.73 -9.61
N ASN A 405 2.15 -6.83 -9.95
CA ASN A 405 2.02 -5.48 -9.40
C ASN A 405 0.62 -5.36 -8.79
N ILE A 406 0.53 -5.27 -7.47
CA ILE A 406 -0.76 -5.25 -6.77
C ILE A 406 -1.14 -3.80 -6.44
N ILE A 407 -2.30 -3.36 -6.93
CA ILE A 407 -2.80 -1.99 -6.78
C ILE A 407 -4.14 -2.06 -6.05
N VAL A 408 -4.24 -1.44 -4.88
CA VAL A 408 -5.41 -1.53 -4.01
C VAL A 408 -6.04 -0.14 -3.84
N GLY A 409 -7.26 0.01 -4.30
CA GLY A 409 -8.06 1.23 -4.15
C GLY A 409 -8.83 1.26 -2.84
N VAL A 410 -8.75 2.39 -2.12
CA VAL A 410 -9.37 2.57 -0.81
C VAL A 410 -10.21 3.85 -0.78
N ASP A 411 -11.52 3.70 -0.61
CA ASP A 411 -12.48 4.82 -0.60
C ASP A 411 -12.76 5.41 0.79
N ASP A 412 -12.15 4.85 1.85
CA ASP A 412 -12.29 5.31 3.23
C ASP A 412 -10.99 5.09 4.00
N GLU A 413 -10.42 6.15 4.58
CA GLU A 413 -9.15 6.06 5.31
C GLU A 413 -9.19 5.04 6.46
N LYS A 414 -10.37 4.79 7.05
CA LYS A 414 -10.54 3.78 8.11
C LYS A 414 -10.23 2.36 7.65
N ASN A 415 -10.33 2.10 6.34
CA ASN A 415 -10.06 0.80 5.75
C ASN A 415 -8.57 0.56 5.49
N ILE A 416 -7.73 1.61 5.56
CA ILE A 416 -6.30 1.49 5.30
C ILE A 416 -5.64 0.50 6.28
N GLY A 417 -6.12 0.41 7.52
CA GLY A 417 -5.52 -0.40 8.59
C GLY A 417 -5.27 -1.87 8.23
N TYR A 418 -6.22 -2.55 7.58
CA TYR A 418 -6.05 -3.97 7.21
C TYR A 418 -5.29 -4.19 5.90
N ILE A 419 -5.10 -3.13 5.11
CA ILE A 419 -4.32 -3.17 3.85
C ILE A 419 -2.85 -2.87 4.16
N GLN A 420 -2.58 -2.18 5.27
CA GLN A 420 -1.24 -1.73 5.64
C GLN A 420 -0.20 -2.87 5.72
N GLY A 421 -0.62 -4.08 6.03
CA GLY A 421 0.27 -5.24 6.06
C GLY A 421 0.82 -5.73 4.72
N HIS A 422 0.23 -5.30 3.62
CA HIS A 422 0.41 -5.94 2.32
C HIS A 422 1.39 -5.20 1.41
N ALA A 423 2.19 -5.96 0.65
CA ALA A 423 3.11 -5.47 -0.38
C ALA A 423 2.33 -5.04 -1.63
N CYS A 424 1.66 -3.89 -1.54
CA CYS A 424 0.81 -3.34 -2.60
C CYS A 424 0.91 -1.81 -2.64
N THR A 425 0.59 -1.24 -3.80
CA THR A 425 0.36 0.20 -3.94
C THR A 425 -1.04 0.53 -3.45
N ILE A 426 -1.14 1.32 -2.37
CA ILE A 426 -2.43 1.79 -1.84
C ILE A 426 -2.77 3.12 -2.51
N VAL A 427 -3.93 3.17 -3.16
CA VAL A 427 -4.45 4.35 -3.86
C VAL A 427 -5.68 4.87 -3.11
N PRO A 428 -5.58 6.04 -2.43
CA PRO A 428 -6.76 6.73 -1.90
C PRO A 428 -7.68 7.11 -3.06
N LEU A 429 -8.95 6.72 -2.96
CA LEU A 429 -9.96 7.00 -3.96
C LEU A 429 -10.89 8.11 -3.47
N GLU A 430 -11.09 9.11 -4.30
CA GLU A 430 -12.06 10.17 -4.00
C GLU A 430 -13.49 9.64 -4.11
N LYS A 431 -14.24 9.70 -2.99
CA LYS A 431 -15.66 9.32 -3.00
C LYS A 431 -16.45 10.27 -3.90
N HIS A 432 -17.02 9.72 -4.97
CA HIS A 432 -17.95 10.48 -5.81
C HIS A 432 -19.28 10.71 -5.09
N THR A 433 -19.59 11.98 -4.80
CA THR A 433 -20.83 12.44 -4.15
C THR A 433 -21.82 13.10 -5.11
N GLY A 434 -21.45 13.26 -6.39
CA GLY A 434 -22.27 13.94 -7.40
C GLY A 434 -23.50 13.15 -7.85
N GLU A 435 -24.52 13.89 -8.32
CA GLU A 435 -25.72 13.31 -8.94
C GLU A 435 -25.40 12.72 -10.34
N PRO A 436 -26.10 11.65 -10.77
CA PRO A 436 -25.89 11.05 -12.07
C PRO A 436 -26.16 12.03 -13.21
N LEU A 437 -25.22 12.16 -14.15
CA LEU A 437 -25.51 12.73 -15.48
C LEU A 437 -26.54 11.85 -16.22
N LEU A 438 -27.17 12.31 -17.29
CA LEU A 438 -28.19 11.53 -18.00
C LEU A 438 -27.63 10.14 -18.43
N PRO A 439 -28.36 9.03 -18.16
CA PRO A 439 -27.87 7.70 -18.50
C PRO A 439 -27.79 7.46 -20.02
N PRO A 440 -26.86 6.61 -20.51
CA PRO A 440 -26.67 6.36 -21.93
C PRO A 440 -27.89 5.72 -22.61
N ARG A 441 -28.78 5.06 -21.86
CA ARG A 441 -30.07 4.52 -22.34
C ARG A 441 -31.15 4.54 -21.25
N LYS A 442 -32.41 4.79 -21.62
CA LYS A 442 -33.59 4.86 -20.73
C LYS A 442 -34.06 3.53 -20.10
N SER A 443 -33.44 2.39 -20.40
CA SER A 443 -33.90 1.11 -19.81
C SER A 443 -33.48 1.01 -18.34
N SER A 444 -34.40 0.52 -17.51
CA SER A 444 -34.34 0.46 -16.03
C SER A 444 -33.10 -0.19 -15.40
N GLU A 445 -32.24 -0.86 -16.17
CA GLU A 445 -31.03 -1.53 -15.66
C GLU A 445 -29.70 -1.10 -16.32
N TYR A 446 -29.74 -0.40 -17.46
CA TYR A 446 -28.53 0.01 -18.20
C TYR A 446 -28.06 1.43 -17.81
N GLY A 447 -28.98 2.23 -17.27
CA GLY A 447 -28.74 3.58 -16.79
C GLY A 447 -28.64 3.70 -15.27
N VAL A 448 -28.49 2.58 -14.55
CA VAL A 448 -28.38 2.61 -13.10
C VAL A 448 -26.99 3.11 -12.72
N TRP A 449 -26.95 4.24 -12.01
CA TRP A 449 -25.74 4.84 -11.50
C TRP A 449 -24.96 3.87 -10.61
N PHE A 450 -23.68 3.70 -10.92
CA PHE A 450 -22.73 2.90 -10.17
C PHE A 450 -21.33 3.56 -10.27
N PRO A 451 -21.08 4.61 -9.48
CA PRO A 451 -19.90 5.48 -9.62
C PRO A 451 -18.60 4.77 -9.26
N TYR A 452 -18.69 3.65 -8.54
CA TYR A 452 -17.53 2.85 -8.12
C TYR A 452 -16.71 2.30 -9.30
N ASN A 453 -17.30 2.17 -10.49
CA ASN A 453 -16.56 1.82 -11.70
C ASN A 453 -15.49 2.86 -12.05
N ILE A 454 -15.72 4.15 -11.78
CA ILE A 454 -14.76 5.21 -12.10
C ILE A 454 -13.47 5.02 -11.30
N TYR A 455 -13.54 4.38 -10.12
CA TYR A 455 -12.35 4.09 -9.32
C TYR A 455 -11.33 3.26 -10.10
N LEU A 456 -11.79 2.36 -10.98
CA LEU A 456 -10.90 1.55 -11.82
C LEU A 456 -10.07 2.40 -12.78
N ASN A 457 -10.59 3.53 -13.25
CA ASN A 457 -9.81 4.46 -14.08
C ASN A 457 -8.64 5.07 -13.28
N GLN A 458 -8.89 5.50 -12.03
CA GLN A 458 -7.83 6.01 -11.16
C GLN A 458 -6.79 4.95 -10.85
N LEU A 459 -7.22 3.69 -10.62
CA LEU A 459 -6.30 2.58 -10.34
C LEU A 459 -5.46 2.20 -11.57
N LEU A 460 -6.03 2.28 -12.77
CA LEU A 460 -5.33 2.02 -14.03
C LEU A 460 -4.15 2.99 -14.27
N GLU A 461 -4.16 4.19 -13.68
CA GLU A 461 -3.02 5.13 -13.79
C GLU A 461 -1.73 4.60 -13.16
N TYR A 462 -1.86 3.63 -12.24
CA TYR A 462 -0.78 2.95 -11.52
C TYR A 462 -0.40 1.61 -12.16
N ALA A 463 -1.12 1.18 -13.20
CA ALA A 463 -0.76 0.01 -13.98
C ALA A 463 0.55 0.27 -14.75
N ARG A 464 1.42 -0.74 -14.75
CA ARG A 464 2.70 -0.77 -15.44
C ARG A 464 2.57 -1.61 -16.71
N VAL A 465 3.48 -1.44 -17.67
CA VAL A 465 3.45 -2.19 -18.93
C VAL A 465 3.36 -3.70 -18.67
N GLY A 466 2.33 -4.35 -19.19
CA GLY A 466 2.01 -5.75 -18.92
C GLY A 466 0.53 -6.05 -19.16
N TYR A 467 -0.07 -6.85 -18.29
CA TYR A 467 -1.47 -7.24 -18.36
C TYR A 467 -2.22 -6.73 -17.14
N VAL A 468 -3.50 -6.38 -17.28
CA VAL A 468 -4.36 -5.94 -16.18
C VAL A 468 -5.35 -7.06 -15.84
N ILE A 469 -5.44 -7.39 -14.55
CA ILE A 469 -6.45 -8.28 -13.97
C ILE A 469 -7.24 -7.47 -12.95
N TYR A 470 -8.56 -7.57 -13.01
CA TYR A 470 -9.45 -6.94 -12.04
C TYR A 470 -9.92 -7.98 -11.01
N LEU A 471 -9.91 -7.61 -9.73
CA LEU A 471 -10.51 -8.36 -8.63
C LEU A 471 -11.29 -7.37 -7.74
N ASP A 472 -12.48 -7.75 -7.26
CA ASP A 472 -13.04 -7.12 -6.07
C ASP A 472 -12.40 -7.75 -4.82
N ASP A 473 -12.55 -7.09 -3.66
CA ASP A 473 -11.96 -7.57 -2.40
C ASP A 473 -12.53 -8.91 -1.90
N ASP A 474 -13.57 -9.44 -2.54
CA ASP A 474 -14.16 -10.75 -2.27
C ASP A 474 -13.98 -11.77 -3.40
N ASP A 475 -13.00 -11.56 -4.27
CA ASP A 475 -12.63 -12.51 -5.32
C ASP A 475 -11.28 -13.17 -5.02
N CYS A 476 -11.06 -14.37 -5.56
CA CYS A 476 -9.83 -15.14 -5.40
C CYS A 476 -9.37 -15.74 -6.72
N PHE A 477 -8.09 -16.07 -6.83
CA PHE A 477 -7.63 -17.06 -7.80
C PHE A 477 -8.07 -18.46 -7.39
N ALA A 478 -8.45 -19.28 -8.37
CA ALA A 478 -9.03 -20.61 -8.16
C ALA A 478 -8.00 -21.66 -7.75
N SER A 479 -6.74 -21.47 -8.15
CA SER A 479 -5.62 -22.37 -7.88
C SER A 479 -4.34 -21.58 -7.68
N ASP A 480 -3.32 -22.19 -7.06
CA ASP A 480 -1.99 -21.59 -6.90
C ASP A 480 -1.23 -21.44 -8.24
N ASP A 481 -1.73 -22.03 -9.34
CA ASP A 481 -1.08 -21.97 -10.67
C ASP A 481 -1.85 -21.12 -11.69
N SER A 482 -2.93 -20.46 -11.27
CA SER A 482 -3.81 -19.66 -12.14
C SER A 482 -3.05 -18.61 -12.97
N LEU A 483 -2.13 -17.86 -12.34
CA LEU A 483 -1.31 -16.88 -13.06
C LEU A 483 -0.23 -17.51 -13.96
N SER A 484 0.28 -18.69 -13.59
CA SER A 484 1.26 -19.44 -14.39
C SER A 484 0.61 -19.97 -15.68
N GLU A 485 -0.63 -20.44 -15.60
CA GLU A 485 -1.44 -20.83 -16.75
C GLU A 485 -1.65 -19.64 -17.71
N LEU A 486 -2.08 -18.50 -17.19
CA LEU A 486 -2.24 -17.28 -18.00
C LEU A 486 -0.93 -16.82 -18.65
N ALA A 487 0.19 -16.84 -17.90
CA ALA A 487 1.49 -16.47 -18.44
C ALA A 487 1.91 -17.39 -19.60
N SER A 488 1.66 -18.69 -19.48
CA SER A 488 1.96 -19.67 -20.53
C SER A 488 1.16 -19.38 -21.80
N ILE A 489 -0.14 -19.12 -21.67
CA ILE A 489 -1.00 -18.73 -22.80
C ILE A 489 -0.48 -17.46 -23.48
N ILE A 490 -0.12 -16.44 -22.71
CA ILE A 490 0.45 -15.19 -23.26
C ILE A 490 1.73 -15.46 -24.03
N LEU A 491 2.64 -16.26 -23.48
CA LEU A 491 3.93 -16.56 -24.10
C LEU A 491 3.78 -17.34 -25.40
N GLU A 492 2.84 -18.30 -25.46
CA GLU A 492 2.57 -19.15 -26.62
C GLU A 492 1.78 -18.44 -27.71
N THR A 493 0.71 -17.74 -27.34
CA THR A 493 -0.28 -17.20 -28.29
C THR A 493 -0.04 -15.73 -28.64
N LYS A 494 0.70 -15.01 -27.80
CA LYS A 494 0.82 -13.54 -27.84
C LYS A 494 -0.54 -12.84 -27.75
N ALA A 495 -1.50 -13.40 -27.02
CA ALA A 495 -2.81 -12.81 -26.80
C ALA A 495 -2.69 -11.45 -26.09
N GLU A 496 -3.45 -10.46 -26.57
CA GLU A 496 -3.61 -9.13 -25.97
C GLU A 496 -4.80 -9.09 -25.02
N LEU A 497 -5.77 -10.00 -25.20
CA LEU A 497 -6.98 -10.13 -24.40
C LEU A 497 -7.26 -11.60 -24.15
N ILE A 498 -7.45 -11.98 -22.88
CA ILE A 498 -7.75 -13.37 -22.51
C ILE A 498 -9.03 -13.39 -21.68
N PHE A 499 -9.99 -14.22 -22.08
CA PHE A 499 -11.19 -14.54 -21.31
C PHE A 499 -11.06 -15.92 -20.66
N TRP A 500 -11.63 -16.09 -19.46
CA TRP A 500 -11.71 -17.39 -18.77
C TRP A 500 -13.06 -17.56 -18.04
N ARG A 501 -13.26 -18.72 -17.41
CA ARG A 501 -14.47 -19.05 -16.63
C ARG A 501 -14.32 -18.63 -15.17
N VAL A 502 -15.39 -18.10 -14.59
CA VAL A 502 -15.48 -17.70 -13.18
C VAL A 502 -16.41 -18.66 -12.46
N LEU A 503 -15.99 -19.19 -11.31
CA LEU A 503 -16.81 -20.04 -10.46
C LEU A 503 -17.40 -19.25 -9.29
N PHE A 504 -18.72 -19.34 -9.13
CA PHE A 504 -19.44 -18.82 -7.97
C PHE A 504 -19.66 -19.93 -6.92
N PRO A 505 -19.82 -19.59 -5.62
CA PRO A 505 -19.99 -20.57 -4.55
C PRO A 505 -21.19 -21.50 -4.67
N ASP A 506 -22.25 -21.07 -5.37
CA ASP A 506 -23.42 -21.90 -5.68
C ASP A 506 -23.17 -22.92 -6.82
N GLY A 507 -21.95 -23.00 -7.33
CA GLY A 507 -21.56 -23.85 -8.46
C GLY A 507 -21.85 -23.23 -9.83
N LEU A 508 -22.37 -22.00 -9.89
CA LEU A 508 -22.58 -21.31 -11.15
C LEU A 508 -21.24 -20.96 -11.82
N ILE A 509 -21.12 -21.31 -13.10
CA ILE A 509 -19.97 -20.95 -13.93
C ILE A 509 -20.39 -19.86 -14.92
N VAL A 510 -19.64 -18.76 -14.95
CA VAL A 510 -19.87 -17.60 -15.84
C VAL A 510 -18.63 -17.34 -16.69
N PRO A 511 -18.75 -17.12 -18.02
CA PRO A 511 -19.97 -17.26 -18.81
C PRO A 511 -20.53 -18.69 -18.78
N SER A 512 -21.81 -18.88 -19.10
CA SER A 512 -22.43 -20.20 -19.30
C SER A 512 -21.88 -20.91 -20.55
N ASP A 513 -21.97 -22.24 -20.64
CA ASP A 513 -21.44 -22.99 -21.78
C ASP A 513 -21.99 -22.53 -23.13
N ILE A 514 -23.29 -22.26 -23.19
CA ILE A 514 -23.95 -21.77 -24.41
C ILE A 514 -23.37 -20.42 -24.86
N ASN A 515 -23.06 -19.52 -23.92
CA ASN A 515 -22.54 -18.21 -24.26
C ASN A 515 -21.02 -18.24 -24.47
N TRP A 516 -20.31 -19.15 -23.82
CA TRP A 516 -18.88 -19.35 -24.01
C TRP A 516 -18.53 -19.77 -25.44
N GLU A 517 -19.33 -20.68 -26.03
CA GLU A 517 -19.14 -21.13 -27.41
C GLU A 517 -19.32 -20.01 -28.44
N LYS A 518 -19.99 -18.90 -28.09
CA LYS A 518 -20.17 -17.76 -29.00
C LYS A 518 -18.90 -16.93 -29.18
N ARG A 519 -17.91 -17.09 -28.29
CA ARG A 519 -16.64 -16.32 -28.31
C ARG A 519 -16.85 -14.82 -28.47
N THR A 520 -17.83 -14.28 -27.75
CA THR A 520 -18.12 -12.85 -27.68
C THR A 520 -18.66 -12.53 -26.29
N PRO A 521 -18.35 -11.35 -25.72
CA PRO A 521 -18.96 -10.92 -24.47
C PRO A 521 -20.48 -10.89 -24.56
N VAL A 522 -21.17 -11.50 -23.60
CA VAL A 522 -22.64 -11.50 -23.51
C VAL A 522 -23.09 -10.72 -22.28
N ASN A 523 -24.03 -9.82 -22.48
CA ASN A 523 -24.58 -9.00 -21.40
C ASN A 523 -25.25 -9.87 -20.33
N ARG A 524 -24.97 -9.58 -19.05
CA ARG A 524 -25.36 -10.37 -17.85
C ARG A 524 -24.69 -11.74 -17.71
N ASP A 525 -23.81 -12.12 -18.63
CA ASP A 525 -23.04 -13.37 -18.57
C ASP A 525 -21.55 -13.08 -18.82
N MET A 526 -21.07 -12.01 -18.19
CA MET A 526 -19.69 -11.57 -18.22
C MET A 526 -19.36 -10.91 -16.88
N SER A 527 -18.20 -11.21 -16.33
CA SER A 527 -17.72 -10.70 -15.03
C SER A 527 -16.41 -9.93 -15.22
N GLY A 528 -16.20 -8.89 -14.41
CA GLY A 528 -14.96 -8.10 -14.43
C GLY A 528 -13.72 -8.92 -14.09
N ILE A 529 -13.90 -9.98 -13.30
CA ILE A 529 -12.83 -10.92 -12.92
C ILE A 529 -12.65 -12.08 -13.89
N GLY A 530 -13.34 -12.07 -15.03
CA GLY A 530 -13.33 -13.15 -16.03
C GLY A 530 -12.42 -12.89 -17.23
N PHE A 531 -11.58 -11.84 -17.17
CA PHE A 531 -10.66 -11.51 -18.26
C PHE A 531 -9.45 -10.69 -17.80
N CYS A 532 -8.40 -10.70 -18.63
CA CYS A 532 -7.25 -9.82 -18.52
C CYS A 532 -6.89 -9.23 -19.88
N HIS A 533 -6.25 -8.07 -19.90
CA HIS A 533 -5.86 -7.42 -21.16
C HIS A 533 -4.51 -6.72 -21.07
N SER A 534 -3.84 -6.55 -22.21
CA SER A 534 -2.60 -5.77 -22.33
C SER A 534 -2.84 -4.31 -21.97
N THR A 535 -1.87 -3.68 -21.33
CA THR A 535 -1.83 -2.24 -21.09
C THR A 535 -1.70 -1.40 -22.35
N ASP A 536 -1.45 -2.01 -23.52
CA ASP A 536 -1.45 -1.32 -24.81
C ASP A 536 -2.84 -0.77 -25.19
N VAL A 537 -3.90 -1.38 -24.64
CA VAL A 537 -5.29 -0.95 -24.81
C VAL A 537 -5.90 -0.71 -23.43
N ILE A 538 -6.02 0.55 -23.04
CA ILE A 538 -6.59 0.93 -21.74
C ILE A 538 -8.07 1.33 -21.93
N PRO A 539 -9.02 0.59 -21.32
CA PRO A 539 -10.44 0.92 -21.40
C PRO A 539 -10.79 2.07 -20.45
N THR A 540 -11.90 2.75 -20.74
CA THR A 540 -12.52 3.69 -19.78
C THR A 540 -13.72 3.04 -19.12
N TRP A 541 -13.73 3.02 -17.79
CA TRP A 541 -14.84 2.53 -16.97
C TRP A 541 -15.86 3.64 -16.71
N GLU A 542 -17.06 3.45 -17.23
CA GLU A 542 -18.18 4.39 -17.03
C GLU A 542 -18.94 4.13 -15.73
N PRO A 543 -19.56 5.16 -15.10
CA PRO A 543 -20.27 5.07 -13.83
C PRO A 543 -21.65 4.41 -13.90
N TRP A 544 -21.81 3.38 -14.72
CA TRP A 544 -23.09 2.68 -14.91
C TRP A 544 -22.94 1.21 -14.59
N LYS A 545 -23.98 0.56 -14.05
CA LYS A 545 -24.00 -0.90 -13.90
C LYS A 545 -23.65 -1.61 -15.21
N ARG A 546 -23.09 -2.82 -15.12
CA ARG A 546 -22.60 -3.62 -16.26
C ARG A 546 -21.36 -3.01 -16.94
N GLY A 547 -20.47 -2.41 -16.13
CA GLY A 547 -19.18 -1.92 -16.59
C GLY A 547 -18.37 -3.04 -17.24
N ASP A 548 -18.34 -4.21 -16.60
CA ASP A 548 -17.60 -5.39 -17.06
C ASP A 548 -17.92 -5.77 -18.50
N TYR A 549 -19.20 -5.90 -18.85
CA TYR A 549 -19.62 -6.21 -20.22
C TYR A 549 -19.20 -5.11 -21.22
N ARG A 550 -19.34 -3.84 -20.85
CA ARG A 550 -18.99 -2.72 -21.76
C ARG A 550 -17.49 -2.67 -22.00
N VAL A 551 -16.70 -2.87 -20.95
CA VAL A 551 -15.24 -2.92 -21.03
C VAL A 551 -14.77 -4.14 -21.80
N ALA A 552 -15.28 -5.33 -21.50
CA ALA A 552 -14.98 -6.55 -22.24
C ALA A 552 -15.29 -6.38 -23.74
N LYS A 553 -16.46 -5.82 -24.07
CA LYS A 553 -16.83 -5.56 -25.46
C LYS A 553 -15.90 -4.54 -26.13
N TYR A 554 -15.59 -3.44 -25.45
CA TYR A 554 -14.64 -2.45 -25.97
C TYR A 554 -13.28 -3.07 -26.25
N LEU A 555 -12.76 -3.91 -25.34
CA LEU A 555 -11.48 -4.59 -25.51
C LEU A 555 -11.51 -5.54 -26.71
N THR A 556 -12.56 -6.33 -26.89
CA THR A 556 -12.74 -7.18 -28.09
C THR A 556 -12.75 -6.36 -29.38
N GLU A 557 -13.31 -5.14 -29.37
CA GLU A 557 -13.35 -4.25 -30.55
C GLU A 557 -12.01 -3.55 -30.85
N ASN A 558 -11.11 -3.46 -29.86
CA ASN A 558 -9.88 -2.66 -29.94
C ASN A 558 -8.58 -3.46 -29.75
N THR A 559 -8.66 -4.78 -29.62
CA THR A 559 -7.50 -5.69 -29.58
C THR A 559 -7.46 -6.57 -30.82
N GLN A 560 -6.27 -7.01 -31.22
CA GLN A 560 -6.09 -7.83 -32.42
C GLN A 560 -6.05 -9.33 -32.11
N LYS A 561 -5.59 -9.70 -30.92
CA LYS A 561 -5.38 -11.09 -30.52
C LYS A 561 -6.11 -11.42 -29.24
N GLU A 562 -7.28 -12.02 -29.40
CA GLU A 562 -8.12 -12.50 -28.32
C GLU A 562 -7.97 -14.02 -28.13
N TYR A 563 -7.99 -14.48 -26.88
CA TYR A 563 -7.96 -15.90 -26.54
C TYR A 563 -9.03 -16.24 -25.50
N TRP A 564 -9.82 -17.29 -25.75
CA TRP A 564 -10.87 -17.74 -24.83
C TRP A 564 -10.51 -19.07 -24.19
N PHE A 565 -10.00 -19.00 -22.95
CA PHE A 565 -9.47 -20.13 -22.20
C PHE A 565 -10.54 -20.81 -21.32
N ASN A 566 -10.93 -22.04 -21.66
CA ASN A 566 -12.08 -22.72 -21.03
C ASN A 566 -11.76 -23.37 -19.66
N HIS A 567 -11.04 -22.66 -18.80
CA HIS A 567 -10.68 -23.09 -17.44
C HIS A 567 -11.19 -22.08 -16.41
N ILE A 568 -11.34 -22.54 -15.18
CA ILE A 568 -11.67 -21.66 -14.05
C ILE A 568 -10.38 -21.07 -13.49
N ILE A 569 -10.23 -19.74 -13.58
CA ILE A 569 -9.03 -19.03 -13.09
C ILE A 569 -9.36 -18.19 -11.86
N THR A 570 -10.57 -17.66 -11.77
CA THR A 570 -11.02 -16.87 -10.62
C THR A 570 -12.31 -17.41 -10.05
N THR A 571 -12.51 -17.15 -8.76
CA THR A 571 -13.70 -17.52 -8.01
C THR A 571 -14.16 -16.35 -7.17
N THR A 572 -15.45 -16.32 -6.85
CA THR A 572 -16.00 -15.36 -5.88
C THR A 572 -16.16 -16.03 -4.52
N GLN A 573 -16.00 -15.30 -3.42
CA GLN A 573 -16.06 -15.87 -2.07
C GLN A 573 -17.49 -15.88 -1.47
N ARG A 574 -18.48 -15.19 -2.04
CA ARG A 574 -19.83 -15.05 -1.45
C ARG A 574 -20.89 -16.04 -1.93
N GLU A 575 -21.66 -16.59 -0.98
CA GLU A 575 -22.94 -17.22 -1.28
C GLU A 575 -24.02 -16.16 -1.61
N LYS A 576 -24.80 -16.38 -2.67
CA LYS A 576 -25.88 -15.47 -3.05
C LYS A 576 -27.12 -15.67 -2.16
N ALA A 577 -27.38 -14.72 -1.26
CA ALA A 577 -28.73 -14.46 -0.76
C ALA A 577 -29.24 -13.11 -1.27
N GLY A 578 -30.11 -13.11 -2.30
CA GLY A 578 -30.93 -11.92 -2.62
C GLY A 578 -30.29 -10.80 -3.46
N GLY A 579 -29.39 -11.10 -4.39
CA GLY A 579 -29.03 -10.19 -5.50
C GLY A 579 -27.97 -9.11 -5.21
N TYR A 580 -27.63 -8.86 -3.95
CA TYR A 580 -26.40 -8.18 -3.54
C TYR A 580 -25.93 -8.92 -2.30
N GLY A 581 -24.81 -9.63 -2.39
CA GLY A 581 -24.33 -10.48 -1.30
C GLY A 581 -24.27 -9.73 0.02
N LEU A 582 -24.60 -10.42 1.10
CA LEU A 582 -24.60 -9.86 2.45
C LEU A 582 -23.25 -9.19 2.74
N LYS A 583 -23.28 -8.05 3.45
CA LYS A 583 -22.08 -7.47 4.07
C LYS A 583 -21.79 -8.31 5.31
N ASP A 584 -21.27 -9.53 5.14
CA ASP A 584 -21.06 -10.46 6.26
C ASP A 584 -20.14 -9.89 7.35
N ASP A 585 -19.26 -8.94 7.01
CA ASP A 585 -18.39 -8.29 8.00
C ASP A 585 -19.11 -7.26 8.91
N LYS A 586 -20.35 -6.83 8.62
CA LYS A 586 -21.08 -5.84 9.45
C LYS A 586 -22.13 -6.45 10.37
N THR A 587 -22.61 -7.65 10.11
CA THR A 587 -23.69 -8.28 10.88
C THR A 587 -23.49 -9.78 10.86
N PHE A 588 -22.95 -10.32 11.96
CA PHE A 588 -22.69 -11.75 12.21
C PHE A 588 -21.54 -12.36 11.41
N ILE A 589 -20.33 -12.25 11.95
CA ILE A 589 -19.23 -13.15 11.59
C ILE A 589 -19.64 -14.56 12.01
N GLN A 590 -19.96 -15.44 11.05
CA GLN A 590 -19.78 -16.87 11.29
C GLN A 590 -18.28 -17.07 11.50
N SER A 591 -17.88 -17.29 12.75
CA SER A 591 -16.48 -17.60 13.08
C SER A 591 -16.05 -18.80 12.24
N SER A 592 -14.94 -18.68 11.51
CA SER A 592 -14.38 -19.81 10.79
C SER A 592 -14.14 -20.95 11.78
N ARG A 593 -14.38 -22.20 11.34
CA ARG A 593 -14.20 -23.39 12.18
C ARG A 593 -12.77 -23.49 12.72
N ASN A 594 -11.83 -22.91 11.98
CA ASN A 594 -10.40 -22.98 12.19
C ASN A 594 -9.80 -21.57 12.05
N PRO A 595 -9.96 -20.68 13.04
CA PRO A 595 -9.48 -19.31 12.95
C PRO A 595 -7.96 -19.22 13.10
N PRO A 596 -7.29 -18.24 12.45
CA PRO A 596 -5.88 -17.96 12.71
C PRO A 596 -5.68 -17.48 14.14
N LEU A 597 -4.49 -17.69 14.70
CA LEU A 597 -4.16 -17.35 16.08
C LEU A 597 -3.20 -16.16 16.14
N ALA A 598 -3.56 -15.15 16.93
CA ALA A 598 -2.70 -14.01 17.25
C ALA A 598 -2.33 -14.04 18.74
N ILE A 599 -1.03 -14.12 19.05
CA ILE A 599 -0.49 -14.05 20.41
C ILE A 599 -0.02 -12.62 20.66
N VAL A 600 -0.59 -11.97 21.67
CA VAL A 600 -0.41 -10.54 21.95
C VAL A 600 0.31 -10.34 23.28
N ILE A 601 1.48 -9.71 23.22
CA ILE A 601 2.35 -9.46 24.38
C ILE A 601 2.62 -7.97 24.53
N SER A 602 2.25 -7.39 25.66
CA SER A 602 2.58 -6.00 26.02
C SER A 602 3.77 -5.96 26.98
N ALA A 603 4.97 -5.81 26.43
CA ALA A 603 6.22 -5.70 27.18
C ALA A 603 6.48 -4.24 27.60
N PHE A 604 5.89 -3.87 28.73
CA PHE A 604 6.02 -2.56 29.37
C PHE A 604 7.19 -2.54 30.36
N GLU A 605 7.98 -1.47 30.37
CA GLU A 605 9.15 -1.26 31.23
C GLU A 605 10.26 -2.32 31.07
N ASP A 606 11.29 -2.24 31.92
CA ASP A 606 12.37 -3.22 31.95
C ASP A 606 11.85 -4.55 32.49
N ASN A 607 11.67 -5.53 31.60
CA ASN A 607 11.13 -6.84 31.95
C ASN A 607 12.19 -7.92 31.78
N ASP A 608 12.70 -8.41 32.91
CA ASP A 608 13.74 -9.43 32.95
C ASP A 608 13.29 -10.78 32.36
N TYR A 609 11.99 -11.02 32.26
CA TYR A 609 11.42 -12.32 31.89
C TYR A 609 10.93 -12.41 30.45
N LEU A 610 10.93 -11.29 29.70
CA LEU A 610 10.42 -11.27 28.32
C LEU A 610 11.13 -12.29 27.42
N GLN A 611 12.43 -12.47 27.59
CA GLN A 611 13.18 -13.44 26.80
C GLN A 611 12.70 -14.87 27.05
N GLU A 612 12.54 -15.28 28.31
CA GLU A 612 12.03 -16.61 28.67
C GLU A 612 10.58 -16.82 28.19
N CYS A 613 9.75 -15.78 28.27
CA CYS A 613 8.41 -15.78 27.73
C CYS A 613 8.43 -16.07 26.21
N LEU A 614 9.22 -15.32 25.44
CA LEU A 614 9.34 -15.52 23.99
C LEU A 614 9.93 -16.89 23.64
N ASP A 615 10.95 -17.36 24.36
CA ASP A 615 11.51 -18.70 24.19
C ASP A 615 10.42 -19.77 24.41
N SER A 616 9.55 -19.61 25.41
CA SER A 616 8.46 -20.57 25.68
C SER A 616 7.37 -20.61 24.59
N ILE A 617 7.15 -19.49 23.91
CA ILE A 617 6.12 -19.34 22.87
C ILE A 617 6.65 -19.82 21.51
N VAL A 618 7.85 -19.42 21.11
CA VAL A 618 8.45 -19.81 19.82
C VAL A 618 8.72 -21.31 19.74
N ASN A 619 8.87 -21.98 20.89
CA ASN A 619 9.05 -23.43 20.97
C ASN A 619 7.74 -24.23 20.98
N GLN A 620 6.57 -23.58 20.86
CA GLN A 620 5.29 -24.30 20.77
C GLN A 620 5.13 -24.97 19.40
N SER A 621 4.49 -26.14 19.40
CA SER A 621 3.94 -26.70 18.16
C SER A 621 2.70 -25.92 17.75
N ILE A 622 2.63 -25.55 16.47
CA ILE A 622 1.44 -24.93 15.87
C ILE A 622 0.32 -25.99 15.79
N PRO A 623 -0.93 -25.69 16.19
CA PRO A 623 -2.03 -26.63 16.03
C PRO A 623 -2.25 -27.00 14.56
N ASP A 624 -2.41 -28.29 14.27
CA ASP A 624 -2.49 -28.83 12.89
C ASP A 624 -3.59 -28.17 12.03
N GLN A 625 -4.68 -27.74 12.67
CA GLN A 625 -5.82 -27.11 12.00
C GLN A 625 -5.78 -25.58 12.04
N CYS A 626 -4.76 -24.99 12.68
CA CYS A 626 -4.60 -23.54 12.73
C CYS A 626 -3.95 -23.05 11.42
N PRO A 627 -4.63 -22.17 10.65
CA PRO A 627 -4.13 -21.77 9.34
C PRO A 627 -2.91 -20.86 9.40
N ASP A 628 -2.71 -20.14 10.52
CA ASP A 628 -1.60 -19.21 10.74
C ASP A 628 -1.46 -18.86 12.24
N VAL A 629 -0.23 -18.59 12.70
CA VAL A 629 0.06 -18.11 14.06
C VAL A 629 0.98 -16.89 13.99
N ARG A 630 0.53 -15.76 14.55
CA ARG A 630 1.32 -14.53 14.64
C ARG A 630 1.64 -14.19 16.09
N ILE A 631 2.88 -13.80 16.36
CA ILE A 631 3.32 -13.34 17.67
C ILE A 631 3.62 -11.85 17.58
N LEU A 632 2.82 -11.04 18.27
CA LEU A 632 2.88 -9.58 18.25
C LEU A 632 3.35 -9.09 19.62
N VAL A 633 4.49 -8.38 19.65
CA VAL A 633 5.06 -7.80 20.86
C VAL A 633 5.08 -6.28 20.73
N ALA A 634 4.44 -5.58 21.66
CA ALA A 634 4.63 -4.15 21.81
C ALA A 634 5.65 -3.89 22.92
N THR A 635 6.60 -3.01 22.68
CA THR A 635 7.54 -2.54 23.70
C THR A 635 7.75 -1.02 23.63
N ASP A 636 8.20 -0.42 24.73
CA ASP A 636 8.42 1.01 24.88
C ASP A 636 9.87 1.42 24.48
N ARG A 637 10.45 2.42 25.17
CA ARG A 637 11.85 2.84 24.97
C ARG A 637 12.87 1.91 25.64
N CYS A 638 12.45 0.80 26.24
CA CYS A 638 13.35 -0.12 26.93
C CYS A 638 14.43 -0.68 25.98
N ILE A 639 15.68 -0.28 26.23
CA ILE A 639 16.85 -0.71 25.45
C ILE A 639 17.04 -2.23 25.54
N LYS A 640 16.79 -2.82 26.71
CA LYS A 640 16.92 -4.26 26.95
C LYS A 640 15.95 -5.06 26.06
N ASN A 641 14.66 -4.69 26.07
CA ASN A 641 13.65 -5.33 25.23
C ASN A 641 13.96 -5.15 23.74
N ARG A 642 14.47 -3.97 23.32
CA ARG A 642 14.88 -3.71 21.92
C ARG A 642 16.04 -4.59 21.46
N LYS A 643 16.95 -5.01 22.34
CA LYS A 643 18.05 -5.92 21.96
C LYS A 643 17.54 -7.30 21.55
N LEU A 644 16.39 -7.74 22.06
CA LEU A 644 15.80 -9.05 21.73
C LEU A 644 15.27 -9.13 20.28
N THR A 645 15.02 -7.98 19.66
CA THR A 645 14.41 -7.88 18.32
C THR A 645 15.21 -8.63 17.26
N ARG A 646 16.54 -8.49 17.25
CA ARG A 646 17.42 -9.20 16.32
C ARG A 646 17.33 -10.71 16.47
N LYS A 647 17.18 -11.22 17.71
CA LYS A 647 17.11 -12.65 18.00
C LYS A 647 15.78 -13.27 17.54
N TYR A 648 14.66 -12.56 17.71
CA TYR A 648 13.32 -13.11 17.47
C TYR A 648 12.62 -12.57 16.21
N ALA A 649 13.23 -11.65 15.46
CA ALA A 649 12.66 -11.09 14.22
C ALA A 649 12.13 -12.13 13.21
N PRO A 650 12.69 -13.36 13.08
CA PRO A 650 12.13 -14.36 12.18
C PRO A 650 10.75 -14.91 12.61
N TYR A 651 10.40 -14.79 13.89
CA TYR A 651 9.22 -15.43 14.50
C TYR A 651 8.23 -14.44 15.12
N VAL A 652 8.70 -13.23 15.44
CA VAL A 652 7.98 -12.27 16.27
C VAL A 652 7.99 -10.89 15.62
N GLU A 653 6.82 -10.25 15.57
CA GLU A 653 6.66 -8.87 15.12
C GLU A 653 6.73 -7.91 16.31
N PHE A 654 7.76 -7.06 16.32
CA PHE A 654 7.94 -6.05 17.36
C PHE A 654 7.40 -4.69 16.93
N TYR A 655 6.61 -4.06 17.80
CA TYR A 655 6.05 -2.73 17.64
C TYR A 655 6.58 -1.81 18.76
N PHE A 656 7.25 -0.73 18.38
CA PHE A 656 7.89 0.19 19.34
C PHE A 656 7.07 1.45 19.53
N HIS A 657 6.75 1.73 20.79
CA HIS A 657 6.09 2.99 21.16
C HIS A 657 7.13 4.05 21.55
N PRO A 658 7.02 5.28 21.01
CA PRO A 658 7.96 6.36 21.29
C PRO A 658 7.79 6.95 22.68
N GLN A 659 6.71 6.63 23.40
CA GLN A 659 6.44 7.06 24.77
C GLN A 659 5.89 5.89 25.56
N ASN A 660 5.87 6.04 26.89
CA ASN A 660 5.28 5.03 27.75
C ASN A 660 3.77 5.26 27.87
N TYR A 661 2.96 4.46 27.16
CA TYR A 661 1.50 4.61 27.12
C TYR A 661 0.74 3.64 28.04
N GLY A 662 1.45 2.79 28.79
CA GLY A 662 0.80 1.76 29.61
C GLY A 662 0.45 0.48 28.84
N LYS A 663 0.42 -0.64 29.55
CA LYS A 663 0.24 -1.98 28.96
C LYS A 663 -1.05 -2.17 28.16
N TYR A 664 -2.18 -1.60 28.58
CA TYR A 664 -3.47 -1.77 27.88
C TYR A 664 -3.56 -0.96 26.59
N MET A 665 -2.95 0.23 26.55
CA MET A 665 -2.80 0.99 25.31
C MET A 665 -1.94 0.22 24.31
N MET A 666 -0.86 -0.41 24.80
CA MET A 666 -0.03 -1.30 23.99
C MET A 666 -0.81 -2.52 23.49
N LYS A 667 -1.57 -3.22 24.35
CA LYS A 667 -2.47 -4.33 23.94
C LYS A 667 -3.43 -3.88 22.84
N ASN A 668 -4.14 -2.76 23.05
CA ASN A 668 -5.07 -2.23 22.06
C ASN A 668 -4.36 -1.87 20.74
N SER A 669 -3.15 -1.31 20.80
CA SER A 669 -2.38 -0.98 19.60
C SER A 669 -2.00 -2.23 18.79
N LEU A 670 -1.72 -3.36 19.46
CA LEU A 670 -1.44 -4.64 18.81
C LEU A 670 -2.69 -5.27 18.22
N LEU A 671 -3.85 -5.11 18.85
CA LEU A 671 -5.12 -5.54 18.27
C LEU A 671 -5.40 -4.85 16.92
N LEU A 672 -5.02 -3.59 16.75
CA LEU A 672 -5.12 -2.92 15.44
C LEU A 672 -4.18 -3.50 14.37
N LYS A 673 -3.20 -4.33 14.75
CA LYS A 673 -2.29 -5.03 13.82
C LYS A 673 -2.80 -6.41 13.44
N ILE A 674 -3.92 -6.86 14.01
CA ILE A 674 -4.60 -8.09 13.61
C ILE A 674 -5.52 -7.75 12.44
N TRP A 675 -5.22 -8.31 11.27
CA TRP A 675 -5.89 -7.94 10.02
C TRP A 675 -7.17 -8.73 9.78
N ARG A 676 -7.31 -9.91 10.40
CA ARG A 676 -8.47 -10.79 10.30
C ARG A 676 -9.37 -10.66 11.52
N ARG A 677 -10.65 -10.33 11.30
CA ARG A 677 -11.64 -10.14 12.38
C ARG A 677 -12.15 -11.46 12.98
N ASP A 678 -11.95 -12.58 12.29
CA ASP A 678 -12.21 -13.92 12.79
C ASP A 678 -11.02 -14.52 13.57
N SER A 679 -9.89 -13.79 13.71
CA SER A 679 -8.72 -14.30 14.43
C SER A 679 -9.05 -14.59 15.89
N LEU A 680 -8.50 -15.69 16.39
CA LEU A 680 -8.46 -16.02 17.80
C LEU A 680 -7.27 -15.30 18.43
N VAL A 681 -7.48 -14.58 19.53
CA VAL A 681 -6.46 -13.74 20.16
C VAL A 681 -6.14 -14.27 21.54
N LEU A 682 -4.88 -14.65 21.75
CA LEU A 682 -4.32 -15.06 23.03
C LEU A 682 -3.51 -13.92 23.64
N PHE A 683 -3.93 -13.42 24.80
CA PHE A 683 -3.13 -12.47 25.56
C PHE A 683 -2.12 -13.20 26.45
N VAL A 684 -0.88 -12.73 26.44
CA VAL A 684 0.20 -13.28 27.27
C VAL A 684 0.98 -12.13 27.92
N GLU A 685 1.18 -12.21 29.23
CA GLU A 685 2.03 -11.25 29.92
C GLU A 685 3.52 -11.62 29.79
N PRO A 686 4.42 -10.61 29.75
CA PRO A 686 5.85 -10.83 29.51
C PRO A 686 6.59 -11.63 30.60
N ASN A 687 5.98 -11.86 31.75
CA ASN A 687 6.51 -12.67 32.85
C ASN A 687 5.80 -14.02 33.03
N ASP A 688 5.02 -14.43 32.04
CA ASP A 688 4.39 -15.75 31.98
C ASP A 688 5.15 -16.67 31.01
N ILE A 689 5.35 -17.91 31.44
CA ILE A 689 5.98 -18.98 30.66
C ILE A 689 4.88 -19.95 30.19
N MET A 690 4.86 -20.21 28.89
CA MET A 690 3.91 -21.12 28.25
C MET A 690 4.47 -22.56 28.23
N PRO A 691 3.80 -23.55 28.88
CA PRO A 691 4.26 -24.94 28.83
C PRO A 691 4.05 -25.54 27.43
N LEU A 692 4.78 -26.60 27.09
CA LEU A 692 4.63 -27.29 25.80
C LEU A 692 3.22 -27.86 25.62
N GLY A 693 2.68 -27.76 24.41
CA GLY A 693 1.34 -28.24 24.07
C GLY A 693 0.20 -27.31 24.51
N PHE A 694 0.51 -26.15 25.10
CA PHE A 694 -0.50 -25.19 25.56
C PHE A 694 -1.39 -24.70 24.41
N LEU A 695 -0.80 -24.30 23.28
CA LEU A 695 -1.56 -23.80 22.13
C LEU A 695 -2.53 -24.85 21.60
N ASN A 696 -2.09 -26.11 21.47
CA ASN A 696 -2.92 -27.21 20.99
C ASN A 696 -4.13 -27.44 21.89
N SER A 697 -3.94 -27.46 23.21
CA SER A 697 -5.03 -27.70 24.16
C SER A 697 -6.08 -26.59 24.12
N TYR A 698 -5.66 -25.32 24.14
CA TYR A 698 -6.58 -24.18 24.13
C TYR A 698 -7.27 -23.98 22.78
N TYR A 699 -6.57 -24.25 21.66
CA TYR A 699 -7.16 -24.19 20.33
C TYR A 699 -8.17 -25.33 20.12
N SER A 700 -7.85 -26.55 20.54
CA SER A 700 -8.79 -27.68 20.47
C SER A 700 -10.03 -27.42 21.31
N LYS A 701 -9.86 -26.81 22.50
CA LYS A 701 -11.00 -26.44 23.35
C LYS A 701 -11.89 -25.39 22.67
N PHE A 702 -11.29 -24.40 22.02
CA PHE A 702 -12.03 -23.42 21.24
C PHE A 702 -12.90 -24.09 20.17
N GLN A 703 -12.36 -25.06 19.43
CA GLN A 703 -13.09 -25.78 18.37
C GLN A 703 -14.21 -26.67 18.94
N GLU A 704 -13.99 -27.31 20.09
CA GLU A 704 -15.00 -28.07 20.81
C GLU A 704 -16.21 -27.19 21.16
N LEU A 705 -15.97 -26.03 21.77
CA LEU A 705 -17.01 -25.07 22.15
C LEU A 705 -17.78 -24.54 20.93
N GLN A 706 -17.07 -24.27 19.84
CA GLN A 706 -17.66 -23.83 18.59
C GLN A 706 -18.62 -24.89 18.03
N THR A 707 -18.25 -26.18 18.11
CA THR A 707 -19.08 -27.30 17.64
C THR A 707 -20.31 -27.52 18.53
N GLN A 708 -20.18 -27.32 19.84
CA GLN A 708 -21.30 -27.43 20.79
C GLN A 708 -22.36 -26.34 20.58
N ASN A 709 -21.95 -25.11 20.25
CA ASN A 709 -22.88 -23.98 20.05
C ASN A 709 -23.57 -23.95 18.68
N VAL A 710 -23.05 -24.66 17.65
CA VAL A 710 -23.70 -24.77 16.32
C VAL A 710 -25.10 -25.42 16.37
N TYR A 711 -25.44 -26.09 17.48
CA TYR A 711 -26.76 -26.71 17.67
C TYR A 711 -27.80 -25.81 18.36
N CYS A 712 -27.43 -24.59 18.79
CA CYS A 712 -28.32 -23.63 19.41
C CYS A 712 -28.50 -22.42 18.47
N ASN A 713 -29.75 -22.17 18.08
CA ASN A 713 -30.10 -21.34 16.93
C ASN A 713 -30.58 -19.95 17.38
N GLU A 714 -29.83 -19.26 18.25
CA GLU A 714 -30.14 -17.88 18.65
C GLU A 714 -28.99 -16.87 18.47
N SER A 715 -29.37 -15.68 18.04
CA SER A 715 -28.56 -14.57 17.49
C SER A 715 -27.50 -13.92 18.40
N ASN A 716 -26.98 -14.55 19.46
CA ASN A 716 -25.85 -14.00 20.24
C ASN A 716 -24.83 -15.06 20.73
N GLU A 717 -24.94 -16.32 20.31
CA GLU A 717 -24.32 -17.46 21.01
C GLU A 717 -22.86 -17.80 20.62
N ASN A 718 -22.25 -17.09 19.65
CA ASN A 718 -20.88 -17.41 19.16
C ASN A 718 -19.75 -16.54 19.73
N LEU A 719 -20.00 -15.73 20.76
CA LEU A 719 -18.96 -14.91 21.39
C LEU A 719 -18.56 -15.50 22.74
N TYR A 720 -17.29 -15.86 22.86
CA TYR A 720 -16.77 -16.46 24.08
C TYR A 720 -15.34 -16.03 24.40
N ILE A 721 -15.03 -16.08 25.69
CA ILE A 721 -13.69 -15.85 26.25
C ILE A 721 -13.32 -17.12 27.02
N ILE A 722 -12.19 -17.72 26.68
CA ILE A 722 -11.60 -18.84 27.43
C ILE A 722 -10.52 -18.27 28.33
N LEU A 723 -10.70 -18.39 29.63
CA LEU A 723 -9.75 -17.93 30.63
C LEU A 723 -8.62 -18.97 30.71
N CYS A 724 -7.36 -18.51 30.62
CA CYS A 724 -6.22 -19.41 30.65
C CYS A 724 -5.80 -19.67 32.09
N ASN A 725 -5.54 -20.90 32.48
CA ASN A 725 -5.16 -21.20 33.84
C ASN A 725 -3.74 -20.67 34.13
N GLN A 726 -3.46 -20.24 35.36
CA GLN A 726 -2.15 -19.70 35.78
C GLN A 726 -1.65 -20.38 37.06
N TYR A 727 -0.35 -20.62 37.13
CA TYR A 727 0.39 -21.17 38.26
C TYR A 727 1.50 -20.20 38.67
N ILE A 728 1.61 -19.86 39.94
CA ILE A 728 2.65 -18.97 40.45
C ILE A 728 3.83 -19.80 40.98
N SER A 729 5.04 -19.58 40.46
CA SER A 729 6.25 -20.22 40.97
C SER A 729 7.03 -19.26 41.89
N ASP A 730 7.21 -19.63 43.16
CA ASP A 730 8.08 -18.96 44.14
C ASP A 730 9.41 -19.76 44.29
N SER A 731 10.54 -19.07 44.50
CA SER A 731 11.85 -19.68 44.76
C SER A 731 11.94 -20.37 46.13
N THR A 732 10.96 -20.22 47.02
CA THR A 732 11.07 -20.72 48.41
C THR A 732 9.98 -21.70 48.89
N GLN A 733 8.83 -21.84 48.21
CA GLN A 733 7.83 -22.88 48.51
C GLN A 733 6.80 -23.00 47.36
N SER A 734 6.59 -24.21 46.83
CA SER A 734 5.56 -24.47 45.82
C SER A 734 4.16 -24.45 46.45
N LYS A 735 3.38 -23.38 46.21
CA LYS A 735 1.94 -23.37 46.48
C LYS A 735 1.20 -23.19 45.16
N THR A 736 0.36 -24.16 44.79
CA THR A 736 -0.59 -24.05 43.70
C THR A 736 -1.59 -22.97 44.07
N LEU A 737 -1.45 -21.78 43.48
CA LEU A 737 -2.41 -20.70 43.67
C LEU A 737 -3.48 -20.81 42.58
N ASP A 738 -4.64 -21.36 42.93
CA ASP A 738 -5.77 -21.50 42.02
C ASP A 738 -6.49 -20.15 41.89
N ASN A 739 -5.93 -19.23 41.08
CA ASN A 739 -6.56 -17.94 40.77
C ASN A 739 -7.94 -18.09 40.08
N ASN A 740 -8.31 -19.31 39.71
CA ASN A 740 -9.58 -19.66 39.10
C ASN A 740 -10.78 -19.49 40.03
N ILE A 741 -10.63 -19.38 41.35
CA ILE A 741 -11.80 -19.31 42.24
C ILE A 741 -12.63 -18.02 42.04
N ILE A 742 -11.98 -16.90 41.69
CA ILE A 742 -12.68 -15.63 41.40
C ILE A 742 -13.40 -15.68 40.05
N LEU A 743 -12.79 -16.34 39.07
CA LEU A 743 -13.29 -16.38 37.69
C LEU A 743 -14.31 -17.50 37.46
N GLU A 744 -14.11 -18.69 38.04
CA GLU A 744 -15.07 -19.78 38.05
C GLU A 744 -16.36 -19.43 38.81
N SER A 745 -16.26 -18.64 39.89
CA SER A 745 -17.45 -18.15 40.62
C SER A 745 -18.24 -17.11 39.82
N LEU A 746 -17.58 -16.31 38.98
CA LEU A 746 -18.24 -15.36 38.06
C LEU A 746 -18.97 -16.05 36.89
N CYS A 747 -18.53 -17.25 36.49
CA CYS A 747 -19.11 -18.06 35.40
C CYS A 747 -20.35 -18.88 35.82
N ARG A 748 -20.61 -19.07 37.12
CA ARG A 748 -21.77 -19.84 37.64
C ARG A 748 -22.85 -18.88 38.16
N GLU A 749 -24.10 -19.07 37.75
CA GLU A 749 -25.20 -18.13 38.09
C GLU A 749 -25.59 -18.06 39.58
N ASN A 750 -25.04 -18.89 40.49
CA ASN A 750 -25.53 -18.93 41.88
C ASN A 750 -24.54 -19.50 42.93
N VAL A 751 -23.30 -19.02 43.02
CA VAL A 751 -22.36 -19.49 44.08
C VAL A 751 -21.87 -18.33 44.98
N ARG A 752 -21.99 -18.51 46.30
CA ARG A 752 -21.39 -17.65 47.33
C ARG A 752 -19.86 -17.77 47.26
N TYR A 753 -19.17 -16.63 47.22
CA TYR A 753 -17.73 -16.51 47.02
C TYR A 753 -16.92 -16.99 48.24
N ASN A 754 -15.95 -17.89 48.03
CA ASN A 754 -14.88 -18.16 49.00
C ASN A 754 -13.56 -17.77 48.34
N PHE A 755 -12.95 -16.66 48.76
CA PHE A 755 -11.74 -16.11 48.13
C PHE A 755 -10.47 -16.68 48.78
N LEU A 756 -9.52 -17.16 47.96
CA LEU A 756 -8.12 -17.33 48.35
C LEU A 756 -7.36 -16.08 47.90
N GLY A 757 -6.97 -15.25 48.88
CA GLY A 757 -6.36 -13.95 48.63
C GLY A 757 -5.00 -14.06 47.94
N THR A 758 -4.89 -13.41 46.78
CA THR A 758 -3.71 -12.63 46.40
C THR A 758 -4.15 -11.44 45.54
N SER A 759 -3.29 -10.42 45.48
CA SER A 759 -3.47 -9.08 44.91
C SER A 759 -4.43 -8.93 43.73
N THR A 760 -5.08 -7.77 43.64
CA THR A 760 -5.95 -7.26 42.56
C THR A 760 -5.39 -7.28 41.12
N ARG A 761 -4.21 -7.85 40.88
CA ARG A 761 -3.65 -8.12 39.55
C ARG A 761 -4.24 -9.43 39.03
N GLY A 762 -5.45 -9.36 38.49
CA GLY A 762 -6.16 -10.52 37.91
C GLY A 762 -5.36 -11.17 36.78
N ASN A 763 -5.63 -12.45 36.54
CA ASN A 763 -5.11 -13.22 35.42
C ASN A 763 -5.47 -12.52 34.09
N GLU A 764 -4.46 -12.05 33.36
CA GLU A 764 -4.64 -11.30 32.10
C GLU A 764 -4.46 -12.17 30.86
N ASN A 765 -4.26 -13.48 31.05
CA ASN A 765 -4.11 -14.43 29.97
C ASN A 765 -5.48 -15.04 29.67
N PHE A 766 -5.99 -14.74 28.48
CA PHE A 766 -7.22 -15.30 28.00
C PHE A 766 -7.21 -15.35 26.47
N LEU A 767 -8.10 -16.19 25.95
CA LEU A 767 -8.30 -16.44 24.54
C LEU A 767 -9.67 -15.92 24.13
N ALA A 768 -9.76 -15.09 23.10
CA ALA A 768 -11.03 -14.56 22.61
C ALA A 768 -10.97 -14.26 21.11
N LEU A 769 -12.10 -14.40 20.40
CA LEU A 769 -12.19 -13.92 19.02
C LEU A 769 -11.99 -12.40 18.97
N TYR A 770 -11.29 -11.94 17.95
CA TYR A 770 -11.07 -10.51 17.71
C TYR A 770 -12.38 -9.73 17.65
N SER A 771 -13.39 -10.28 16.97
CA SER A 771 -14.74 -9.70 16.90
C SER A 771 -15.40 -9.53 18.28
N THR A 772 -15.15 -10.44 19.22
CA THR A 772 -15.56 -10.31 20.63
C THR A 772 -14.90 -9.08 21.26
N LEU A 773 -13.59 -8.90 21.05
CA LEU A 773 -12.83 -7.76 21.57
C LEU A 773 -13.31 -6.43 21.00
N GLU A 774 -13.57 -6.38 19.69
CA GLU A 774 -14.08 -5.19 19.00
C GLU A 774 -15.49 -4.81 19.51
N ARG A 775 -16.36 -5.82 19.69
CA ARG A 775 -17.72 -5.62 20.22
C ARG A 775 -17.70 -5.05 21.64
N LEU A 776 -16.77 -5.53 22.48
CA LEU A 776 -16.55 -4.98 23.82
C LEU A 776 -15.97 -3.56 23.79
N GLY A 777 -15.39 -3.12 22.68
CA GLY A 777 -14.71 -1.82 22.56
C GLY A 777 -13.29 -1.84 23.10
N PHE A 778 -12.62 -3.00 23.02
CA PHE A 778 -11.25 -3.24 23.50
C PHE A 778 -11.07 -2.94 25.00
N PHE A 779 -9.82 -2.89 25.48
CA PHE A 779 -9.53 -2.54 26.87
C PHE A 779 -9.71 -1.04 27.09
N PHE A 780 -10.30 -0.64 28.22
CA PHE A 780 -10.20 0.73 28.65
C PHE A 780 -8.75 1.03 29.06
N ILE A 781 -8.36 2.29 28.89
CA ILE A 781 -6.97 2.74 29.07
C ILE A 781 -6.78 3.55 30.36
N ASP A 782 -7.86 3.81 31.09
CA ASP A 782 -7.86 4.47 32.38
C ASP A 782 -8.87 3.81 33.34
N GLY A 783 -8.40 3.36 34.51
CA GLY A 783 -9.23 2.65 35.48
C GLY A 783 -8.43 1.89 36.54
N GLU A 784 -9.08 1.53 37.65
CA GLU A 784 -8.43 0.88 38.81
C GLU A 784 -8.18 -0.63 38.60
N ASN A 785 -8.99 -1.32 37.77
CA ASN A 785 -8.85 -2.76 37.50
C ASN A 785 -9.40 -3.13 36.10
N LEU A 786 -8.56 -2.95 35.07
CA LEU A 786 -8.97 -2.96 33.67
C LEU A 786 -9.28 -4.36 33.11
N THR A 787 -8.70 -5.42 33.68
CA THR A 787 -9.04 -6.81 33.35
C THR A 787 -10.41 -7.20 33.92
N LEU A 788 -10.70 -6.81 35.16
CA LEU A 788 -12.02 -7.03 35.78
C LEU A 788 -13.12 -6.25 35.05
N ASP A 789 -12.84 -5.00 34.68
CA ASP A 789 -13.74 -4.18 33.85
C ASP A 789 -14.10 -4.89 32.54
N PHE A 790 -13.10 -5.44 31.85
CA PHE A 790 -13.28 -6.15 30.60
C PHE A 790 -14.20 -7.39 30.76
N ILE A 791 -13.96 -8.21 31.79
CA ILE A 791 -14.76 -9.41 32.09
C ILE A 791 -16.20 -9.03 32.46
N LEU A 792 -16.39 -8.00 33.28
CA LEU A 792 -17.73 -7.53 33.66
C LEU A 792 -18.50 -6.96 32.46
N ARG A 793 -17.82 -6.27 31.53
CA ARG A 793 -18.44 -5.86 30.25
C ARG A 793 -18.84 -7.07 29.41
N ALA A 794 -18.01 -8.10 29.35
CA ALA A 794 -18.35 -9.34 28.64
C ALA A 794 -19.62 -9.98 29.21
N LYS A 795 -19.70 -10.11 30.54
CA LYS A 795 -20.89 -10.61 31.24
C LYS A 795 -22.13 -9.75 30.99
N ALA A 796 -22.00 -8.42 31.07
CA ALA A 796 -23.11 -7.50 30.79
C ALA A 796 -23.62 -7.59 29.35
N MET A 797 -22.74 -7.94 28.40
CA MET A 797 -23.08 -8.17 27.00
C MET A 797 -23.52 -9.61 26.71
N LYS A 798 -23.70 -10.45 27.75
CA LYS A 798 -24.06 -11.88 27.64
C LYS A 798 -23.09 -12.70 26.78
N ILE A 799 -21.80 -12.36 26.87
CA ILE A 799 -20.72 -13.14 26.24
C ILE A 799 -20.38 -14.31 27.18
N ASN A 800 -20.25 -15.51 26.61
CA ASN A 800 -19.98 -16.72 27.40
C ASN A 800 -18.52 -16.73 27.90
N LEU A 801 -18.33 -16.93 29.20
CA LEU A 801 -17.02 -17.05 29.83
C LEU A 801 -16.77 -18.53 30.15
N TYR A 802 -15.70 -19.11 29.63
CA TYR A 802 -15.33 -20.50 29.86
C TYR A 802 -14.04 -20.58 30.67
N SER A 803 -14.04 -21.46 31.66
CA SER A 803 -12.88 -21.88 32.44
C SER A 803 -13.01 -23.38 32.64
N GLU A 804 -11.94 -24.15 32.41
CA GLU A 804 -11.95 -25.61 32.52
C GLU A 804 -10.74 -26.11 33.30
N ASN A 805 -11.04 -26.99 34.26
CA ASN A 805 -10.03 -27.70 35.02
C ASN A 805 -9.46 -28.84 34.18
N GLY A 806 -8.12 -28.93 34.10
CA GLY A 806 -7.41 -29.93 33.28
C GLY A 806 -6.69 -29.37 32.05
N LEU A 807 -6.94 -28.11 31.68
CA LEU A 807 -6.12 -27.40 30.69
C LEU A 807 -4.77 -26.97 31.30
N PRO A 808 -3.69 -26.90 30.49
CA PRO A 808 -2.35 -26.54 30.97
C PRO A 808 -2.31 -25.10 31.53
N TYR A 809 -1.43 -24.88 32.50
CA TYR A 809 -1.32 -23.61 33.23
C TYR A 809 -0.13 -22.79 32.72
N PHE A 810 -0.31 -21.49 32.48
CA PHE A 810 0.81 -20.56 32.38
C PHE A 810 1.59 -20.54 33.69
N ILE A 811 2.92 -20.42 33.63
CA ILE A 811 3.76 -20.29 34.82
C ILE A 811 4.15 -18.82 35.00
N ARG A 812 3.57 -18.15 36.01
CA ARG A 812 3.80 -16.76 36.39
C ARG A 812 5.07 -16.63 37.22
N ARG A 813 6.04 -15.86 36.75
CA ARG A 813 7.20 -15.41 37.53
C ARG A 813 6.89 -14.14 38.31
N ILE A 814 7.24 -14.11 39.59
CA ILE A 814 7.08 -12.94 40.47
C ILE A 814 8.46 -12.52 40.98
N SER A 815 8.77 -11.22 40.98
CA SER A 815 10.00 -10.68 41.58
C SER A 815 9.88 -10.59 43.10
N GLU A 816 10.98 -10.72 43.84
CA GLU A 816 10.99 -10.60 45.32
C GLU A 816 10.43 -9.25 45.81
N SER A 817 10.61 -8.17 45.04
CA SER A 817 10.06 -6.84 45.32
C SER A 817 8.53 -6.75 45.20
N SER A 818 7.88 -7.70 44.53
CA SER A 818 6.43 -7.74 44.31
C SER A 818 5.67 -8.44 45.45
N LEU A 819 6.38 -9.12 46.37
CA LEU A 819 5.80 -9.87 47.51
C LEU A 819 5.28 -8.96 48.63
N VAL A 820 5.62 -7.66 48.61
CA VAL A 820 5.36 -6.70 49.72
C VAL A 820 3.86 -6.38 49.92
N TYR A 821 2.95 -6.88 49.08
CA TYR A 821 1.51 -6.60 49.17
C TYR A 821 0.61 -7.83 49.40
N SER A 822 1.09 -8.91 50.02
CA SER A 822 0.21 -9.96 50.54
C SER A 822 -0.30 -9.56 51.94
N CYS A 823 -1.32 -8.69 52.00
CA CYS A 823 -2.06 -8.43 53.23
C CYS A 823 -2.96 -9.63 53.61
N ASP A 824 -3.22 -9.76 54.91
CA ASP A 824 -4.02 -10.79 55.60
C ASP A 824 -5.21 -11.35 54.80
N GLN A 825 -5.32 -12.68 54.79
CA GLN A 825 -6.27 -13.45 53.98
C GLN A 825 -7.75 -13.04 54.17
N GLU A 826 -8.15 -12.57 55.36
CA GLU A 826 -9.54 -12.20 55.65
C GLU A 826 -9.95 -10.81 55.12
N GLN A 827 -9.03 -9.87 54.90
CA GLN A 827 -9.36 -8.54 54.35
C GLN A 827 -9.52 -8.53 52.81
N SER A 828 -9.12 -9.61 52.14
CA SER A 828 -9.07 -9.69 50.67
C SER A 828 -10.44 -9.89 50.00
N SER A 829 -11.32 -10.73 50.58
CA SER A 829 -12.65 -11.06 50.05
C SER A 829 -13.59 -9.85 49.98
N GLU A 830 -13.73 -9.13 51.10
CA GLU A 830 -14.62 -7.97 51.23
C GLU A 830 -14.15 -6.80 50.34
N TYR A 831 -12.83 -6.63 50.23
CA TYR A 831 -12.24 -5.66 49.31
C TYR A 831 -12.55 -5.98 47.85
N ILE A 832 -12.45 -7.25 47.43
CA ILE A 832 -12.77 -7.67 46.06
C ILE A 832 -14.25 -7.49 45.74
N GLU A 833 -15.17 -7.90 46.64
CA GLU A 833 -16.60 -7.64 46.44
C GLU A 833 -16.91 -6.15 46.32
N LYS A 834 -16.27 -5.31 47.14
CA LYS A 834 -16.43 -3.85 47.08
C LYS A 834 -15.92 -3.28 45.74
N VAL A 835 -14.79 -3.76 45.23
CA VAL A 835 -14.25 -3.38 43.92
C VAL A 835 -15.18 -3.84 42.79
N MET A 836 -15.72 -5.05 42.86
CA MET A 836 -16.70 -5.57 41.88
C MET A 836 -17.96 -4.71 41.83
N ARG A 837 -18.63 -4.49 42.97
CA ARG A 837 -19.86 -3.66 43.01
C ARG A 837 -19.63 -2.23 42.52
N LYS A 838 -18.47 -1.64 42.86
CA LYS A 838 -18.08 -0.30 42.36
C LYS A 838 -17.91 -0.29 40.84
N THR A 839 -17.35 -1.37 40.28
CA THR A 839 -17.12 -1.52 38.83
C THR A 839 -18.43 -1.79 38.10
N GLU A 840 -19.29 -2.68 38.59
CA GLU A 840 -20.63 -2.93 38.04
C GLU A 840 -21.47 -1.65 37.99
N LYS A 841 -21.45 -0.85 39.07
CA LYS A 841 -22.17 0.43 39.12
C LYS A 841 -21.66 1.43 38.08
N ARG A 842 -20.34 1.48 37.83
CA ARG A 842 -19.75 2.32 36.77
C ARG A 842 -20.15 1.83 35.37
N LEU A 843 -20.13 0.51 35.14
CA LEU A 843 -20.47 -0.10 33.86
C LEU A 843 -21.97 -0.04 33.52
N ALA A 844 -22.85 0.06 34.53
CA ALA A 844 -24.26 0.33 34.32
C ALA A 844 -24.54 1.73 33.73
N ASP A 845 -23.62 2.68 33.90
CA ASP A 845 -23.73 4.01 33.29
C ASP A 845 -23.32 3.96 31.82
N LYS A 846 -24.31 3.96 30.93
CA LYS A 846 -24.11 3.95 29.47
C LYS A 846 -23.28 5.14 28.98
N LYS A 847 -23.37 6.31 29.63
CA LYS A 847 -22.61 7.50 29.25
C LYS A 847 -21.13 7.30 29.55
N TYR A 848 -20.82 6.81 30.76
CA TYR A 848 -19.46 6.45 31.14
C TYR A 848 -18.83 5.47 30.14
N VAL A 849 -19.52 4.37 29.80
CA VAL A 849 -19.02 3.37 28.85
C VAL A 849 -18.78 3.97 27.46
N ALA A 850 -19.69 4.81 26.97
CA ALA A 850 -19.56 5.46 25.66
C ALA A 850 -18.37 6.44 25.62
N GLU A 851 -18.20 7.26 26.67
CA GLU A 851 -17.06 8.19 26.80
C GLU A 851 -15.73 7.46 26.85
N LYS A 852 -15.63 6.37 27.61
CA LYS A 852 -14.42 5.54 27.69
C LYS A 852 -14.09 4.88 26.36
N LYS A 853 -15.09 4.32 25.68
CA LYS A 853 -14.91 3.75 24.33
C LYS A 853 -14.44 4.82 23.34
N ALA A 854 -15.04 6.01 23.36
CA ALA A 854 -14.62 7.12 22.50
C ALA A 854 -13.20 7.58 22.79
N LEU A 855 -12.80 7.68 24.07
CA LEU A 855 -11.44 8.04 24.48
C LEU A 855 -10.43 6.98 24.02
N THR A 856 -10.72 5.70 24.21
CA THR A 856 -9.86 4.60 23.73
C THR A 856 -9.68 4.65 22.22
N LEU A 857 -10.76 4.82 21.45
CA LEU A 857 -10.65 4.95 19.99
C LEU A 857 -9.86 6.20 19.60
N LYS A 858 -10.08 7.33 20.26
CA LYS A 858 -9.37 8.59 19.99
C LYS A 858 -7.86 8.49 20.27
N LEU A 859 -7.45 7.72 21.28
CA LEU A 859 -6.03 7.53 21.60
C LEU A 859 -5.38 6.42 20.76
N LEU A 860 -6.19 5.56 20.13
CA LEU A 860 -5.74 4.55 19.17
C LEU A 860 -5.49 5.13 17.77
N THR A 861 -6.32 6.10 17.35
CA THR A 861 -6.15 6.89 16.12
C THR A 861 -5.07 7.94 16.30
#